data_AF-D0LR61-F1
#
_entry.id   AF-D0LR61-F1
#
_cell.length_a   1.000
_cell.length_b   1.000
_cell.length_c   1.000
_cell.angle_alpha   90.00
_cell.angle_beta   90.00
_cell.angle_gamma   90.00
#
_symmetry.space_group_name_H-M   'P 1'
#
loop_
_entity.id
_entity.type
_entity.pdbx_description
1 polymer ?
#
loop_
_entity_poly.entity_id
_entity_poly.type
_entity_poly.pdbx_seq_one_letter_code
_entity_poly.pdbx_strand_id
1 'polypeptide(L)'
;MNSPRKSPSLLTLAACLALAGCGDNLDPIGADPDAGVPTPDAPSPVNSIIRPENPIPGHYLFLLDAEQVPPPSVQEVADELTADRGVVQSIMDGSILAFMANELDDESALAILEDPRVTGVGQDGYLEVDWAPTPLVDQNNPVWGLDRIDQSALPFDDIYQQNTTGAGVHAYIIDTGVNAAHSEFAGRMGNGMSAILDGGGTADCQGHGSHVAGTVGGTQWGVAKDVTIHAVRALGCDGRGSLSGVIKAVDWVTMHHVKPAVVNMSLGSGRNDLVNQAVQASIDAGLIYAVAAGNENTDSCNRSPASVGDALTVGASDIEDTRAWFSNFGSCVDLFAPGVDITSSLHNDNSGSRTISGTSMATPHVAGVIALYLESHPDATQAEVNAALIAAATPDVIADPQGSPNLLLYSLFIDPPVSPCVADPGAPGCDQPASCAEVLARDPAATDGEYTLYIGGDEGQPWTAYCHDMAGTPAEYLTLVNTGGDSNFGQYTAGGSSPGTNVRTSYTRVRIDPADMSIVIVDKTFSTSTGSLDHGGTAVDRMSYAIAMSCDSSDSGVANVDLRGTPFAIDGEFCQGGFNSVGGTTVSANDQVADLTGGGFCGYTAPVVPGAPNCPGGFNDQPSQHRLPLRYLAVPASCAEIKAANAGAADGEYTLYVDRDESKPWTAYCHDMDGTPSEFLSLPSGADKNFAQYTGGGATPGESVRTSYSRVRINPKDLSIDILDQTFASSSGSLVHGGQPVNFMPYGVAMSCDQSASGVASIDLSGTPFAVAGEFCQAGWRPQGASTPSQGGQVVEISGGGYCGWSAPSGQSCPYNPFNANPQNAVISLSYQ
;
A
#
# COMPACT_ATOMS: atom_id res chain seq x y z
N MET A 1 35.28 66.47 -14.28
CA MET A 1 34.30 67.53 -13.96
C MET A 1 33.28 66.95 -12.98
N ASN A 2 33.22 67.56 -11.79
CA ASN A 2 32.18 67.58 -10.74
C ASN A 2 31.30 66.34 -10.42
N SER A 3 31.66 65.70 -9.30
CA SER A 3 30.86 65.38 -8.07
C SER A 3 29.58 66.24 -7.81
N PRO A 4 28.68 65.97 -6.82
CA PRO A 4 28.94 65.28 -5.52
C PRO A 4 27.81 64.47 -4.76
N ARG A 5 28.29 63.57 -3.87
CA ARG A 5 28.02 63.37 -2.39
C ARG A 5 26.62 62.94 -1.88
N LYS A 6 26.48 62.07 -0.87
CA LYS A 6 27.11 62.10 0.48
C LYS A 6 27.33 60.72 1.16
N SER A 7 28.37 60.70 2.00
CA SER A 7 28.93 59.75 2.98
C SER A 7 28.21 59.79 4.36
N PRO A 8 28.74 59.22 5.48
CA PRO A 8 29.62 58.03 5.74
C PRO A 8 29.05 57.13 6.89
N SER A 9 29.66 56.02 7.34
CA SER A 9 30.82 55.86 8.29
C SER A 9 30.87 54.39 8.76
N LEU A 10 31.95 53.69 9.15
CA LEU A 10 33.42 53.82 9.29
C LEU A 10 33.92 52.34 9.48
N LEU A 11 34.85 51.75 8.71
CA LEU A 11 36.33 51.67 8.88
C LEU A 11 36.82 51.35 10.33
N THR A 12 37.76 50.44 10.65
CA THR A 12 38.65 49.49 9.92
C THR A 12 39.47 48.65 10.93
N LEU A 13 39.83 47.43 10.50
CA LEU A 13 41.14 46.71 10.55
C LEU A 13 42.07 46.69 11.80
N ALA A 14 42.28 45.45 12.27
CA ALA A 14 43.54 44.70 12.52
C ALA A 14 44.71 45.30 13.35
N ALA A 15 45.17 44.54 14.37
CA ALA A 15 46.41 43.73 14.32
C ALA A 15 46.94 43.33 15.74
N CYS A 16 47.36 42.05 15.84
CA CYS A 16 48.46 41.43 16.60
C CYS A 16 48.76 41.66 18.11
N LEU A 17 48.84 40.51 18.79
CA LEU A 17 49.84 40.01 19.78
C LEU A 17 49.93 40.56 21.23
N ALA A 18 49.63 39.63 22.16
CA ALA A 18 50.44 39.14 23.30
C ALA A 18 50.50 39.89 24.66
N LEU A 19 49.95 39.18 25.66
CA LEU A 19 50.45 38.83 27.01
C LEU A 19 50.52 39.85 28.18
N ALA A 20 50.20 39.29 29.36
CA ALA A 20 50.35 39.75 30.76
C ALA A 20 49.38 40.83 31.26
N GLY A 21 48.74 40.74 32.44
CA GLY A 21 48.77 39.79 33.54
C GLY A 21 48.23 40.48 34.81
N CYS A 22 47.53 39.69 35.65
CA CYS A 22 47.26 39.85 37.10
C CYS A 22 46.47 41.10 37.57
N GLY A 23 45.40 41.01 38.35
CA GLY A 23 45.15 40.29 39.62
C GLY A 23 44.73 41.38 40.64
N ASP A 24 44.04 41.20 41.76
CA ASP A 24 43.37 40.11 42.47
C ASP A 24 42.61 40.78 43.62
N ASN A 25 41.63 40.10 44.21
CA ASN A 25 41.53 39.81 45.66
C ASN A 25 40.10 39.35 46.00
N LEU A 26 39.85 38.06 46.29
CA LEU A 26 40.24 37.25 47.49
C LEU A 26 39.46 37.73 48.73
N ASP A 27 38.70 36.92 49.48
CA ASP A 27 39.03 35.65 50.19
C ASP A 27 37.77 35.18 51.00
N PRO A 28 37.74 34.07 51.80
CA PRO A 28 38.31 32.72 51.63
C PRO A 28 37.35 31.57 52.10
N ILE A 29 37.76 30.30 51.92
CA ILE A 29 37.85 29.17 52.89
C ILE A 29 37.66 27.79 52.20
N GLY A 30 38.71 26.94 52.26
CA GLY A 30 38.61 25.50 52.51
C GLY A 30 38.40 24.55 51.32
N ALA A 31 39.44 23.78 51.00
CA ALA A 31 39.51 22.81 49.90
C ALA A 31 38.90 21.43 50.23
N ASP A 32 38.32 20.79 49.22
CA ASP A 32 38.36 19.34 48.98
C ASP A 32 38.60 19.13 47.46
N PRO A 33 39.40 18.14 47.03
CA PRO A 33 39.94 18.04 45.68
C PRO A 33 39.10 17.08 44.84
N ASP A 34 38.15 17.60 44.06
CA ASP A 34 37.64 16.86 42.91
C ASP A 34 36.97 17.79 41.90
N ALA A 35 37.63 17.98 40.76
CA ALA A 35 37.07 18.47 39.49
C ALA A 35 38.22 18.56 38.48
N GLY A 36 38.79 17.41 38.15
CA GLY A 36 39.60 17.25 36.96
C GLY A 36 38.73 17.46 35.72
N VAL A 37 39.29 18.19 34.76
CA VAL A 37 38.82 18.33 33.37
C VAL A 37 38.53 16.93 32.79
N PRO A 38 37.39 16.69 32.11
CA PRO A 38 37.08 15.37 31.59
C PRO A 38 38.08 15.01 30.48
N THR A 39 38.96 14.06 30.80
CA THR A 39 39.58 13.17 29.82
C THR A 39 38.48 12.32 29.18
N PRO A 40 38.67 11.78 27.96
CA PRO A 40 37.77 10.76 27.44
C PRO A 40 37.79 9.60 28.44
N ASP A 41 36.67 9.36 29.12
CA ASP A 41 36.52 8.18 29.97
C ASP A 41 36.74 6.93 29.12
N ALA A 42 37.55 6.00 29.62
CA ALA A 42 37.55 4.64 29.14
C ALA A 42 36.11 4.09 29.22
N PRO A 43 35.64 3.31 28.23
CA PRO A 43 34.30 2.77 28.28
C PRO A 43 34.11 1.96 29.57
N SER A 44 33.07 2.29 30.33
CA SER A 44 32.59 1.46 31.44
C SER A 44 32.39 0.01 30.95
N PRO A 45 32.75 -1.02 31.74
CA PRO A 45 32.51 -2.39 31.33
C PRO A 45 31.00 -2.58 31.10
N VAL A 46 30.66 -3.06 29.91
CA VAL A 46 29.29 -3.38 29.53
C VAL A 46 28.92 -4.63 30.33
N ASN A 47 28.32 -4.49 31.51
CA ASN A 47 27.94 -5.63 32.38
C ASN A 47 26.68 -6.37 31.92
N SER A 48 26.32 -6.29 30.64
CA SER A 48 25.09 -6.86 30.12
C SER A 48 25.29 -7.40 28.71
N ILE A 49 24.67 -8.55 28.45
CA ILE A 49 24.57 -9.11 27.10
C ILE A 49 23.73 -8.17 26.24
N ILE A 50 24.30 -7.72 25.13
CA ILE A 50 23.55 -6.98 24.09
C ILE A 50 22.67 -7.98 23.36
N ARG A 51 21.36 -7.75 23.30
CA ARG A 51 20.41 -8.67 22.68
C ARG A 51 19.76 -8.07 21.42
N PRO A 52 19.70 -8.83 20.31
CA PRO A 52 18.94 -8.45 19.14
C PRO A 52 17.44 -8.71 19.37
N GLU A 53 16.61 -8.16 18.48
CA GLU A 53 15.14 -8.29 18.53
C GLU A 53 14.67 -9.75 18.36
N ASN A 54 15.37 -10.53 17.52
CA ASN A 54 15.16 -11.96 17.31
C ASN A 54 16.40 -12.78 17.73
N PRO A 55 16.57 -13.05 19.04
CA PRO A 55 17.76 -13.72 19.56
C PRO A 55 17.76 -15.23 19.29
N ILE A 56 18.92 -15.80 19.00
CA ILE A 56 19.16 -17.25 18.97
C ILE A 56 19.59 -17.66 20.39
N PRO A 57 18.77 -18.43 21.14
CA PRO A 57 19.13 -18.87 22.48
C PRO A 57 20.41 -19.71 22.48
N GLY A 58 21.34 -19.33 23.34
CA GLY A 58 22.58 -20.07 23.57
C GLY A 58 23.72 -19.83 22.59
N HIS A 59 23.60 -18.82 21.72
CA HIS A 59 24.64 -18.40 20.76
C HIS A 59 25.09 -16.97 21.09
N TYR A 60 26.41 -16.73 21.18
CA TYR A 60 26.97 -15.43 21.57
C TYR A 60 28.23 -15.10 20.78
N LEU A 61 28.37 -13.82 20.45
CA LEU A 61 29.55 -13.21 19.86
C LEU A 61 30.31 -12.42 20.94
N PHE A 62 31.59 -12.72 21.11
CA PHE A 62 32.48 -12.06 22.07
C PHE A 62 33.53 -11.24 21.34
N LEU A 63 33.59 -9.95 21.65
CA LEU A 63 34.62 -9.03 21.13
C LEU A 63 35.85 -9.07 22.03
N LEU A 64 37.05 -9.09 21.44
CA LEU A 64 38.31 -9.15 22.16
C LEU A 64 39.11 -7.85 22.08
N ASP A 65 39.88 -7.56 23.12
CA ASP A 65 40.82 -6.46 23.17
C ASP A 65 42.08 -6.80 22.35
N ALA A 66 42.30 -6.07 21.26
CA ALA A 66 43.43 -6.25 20.35
C ALA A 66 44.79 -5.92 20.99
N GLU A 67 44.84 -5.14 22.07
CA GLU A 67 46.08 -4.90 22.81
C GLU A 67 46.45 -6.08 23.72
N GLN A 68 45.45 -6.85 24.16
CA GLN A 68 45.64 -7.98 25.07
C GLN A 68 45.70 -9.34 24.34
N VAL A 69 45.13 -9.45 23.15
CA VAL A 69 45.04 -10.70 22.38
C VAL A 69 45.45 -10.49 20.92
N PRO A 70 46.75 -10.54 20.58
CA PRO A 70 47.20 -10.38 19.19
C PRO A 70 47.05 -11.68 18.37
N PRO A 71 46.72 -11.62 17.06
CA PRO A 71 46.71 -12.81 16.20
C PRO A 71 48.09 -13.52 16.18
N PRO A 72 48.15 -14.86 16.17
CA PRO A 72 47.07 -15.82 15.95
C PRO A 72 46.40 -16.35 17.25
N SER A 73 46.57 -15.68 18.41
CA SER A 73 46.12 -16.21 19.72
C SER A 73 44.61 -16.22 19.96
N VAL A 74 43.81 -15.71 19.00
CA VAL A 74 42.35 -15.57 19.14
C VAL A 74 41.66 -16.92 19.36
N GLN A 75 42.08 -17.97 18.63
CA GLN A 75 41.53 -19.33 18.82
C GLN A 75 41.86 -19.90 20.20
N GLU A 76 43.10 -19.73 20.66
CA GLU A 76 43.54 -20.24 21.97
C GLU A 76 42.79 -19.57 23.12
N VAL A 77 42.58 -18.24 23.02
CA VAL A 77 41.80 -17.48 24.00
C VAL A 77 40.32 -17.86 23.94
N ALA A 78 39.74 -18.03 22.76
CA ALA A 78 38.36 -18.48 22.62
C ALA A 78 38.15 -19.86 23.28
N ASP A 79 39.02 -20.83 22.98
CA ASP A 79 38.95 -22.18 23.55
C ASP A 79 39.13 -22.17 25.08
N GLU A 80 40.01 -21.32 25.61
CA GLU A 80 40.23 -21.14 27.05
C GLU A 80 38.98 -20.58 27.74
N LEU A 81 38.36 -19.55 27.15
CA LEU A 81 37.22 -18.85 27.74
C LEU A 81 35.94 -19.69 27.73
N THR A 82 35.74 -20.50 26.69
CA THR A 82 34.57 -21.36 26.56
C THR A 82 34.75 -22.75 27.18
N ALA A 83 35.93 -23.07 27.71
CA ALA A 83 36.22 -24.37 28.31
C ALA A 83 35.17 -24.74 29.38
N ASP A 84 34.55 -25.91 29.22
CA ASP A 84 33.47 -26.46 30.06
C ASP A 84 32.15 -25.64 30.09
N ARG A 85 32.01 -24.62 29.24
CA ARG A 85 30.85 -23.70 29.23
C ARG A 85 30.10 -23.68 27.90
N GLY A 86 30.79 -23.91 26.79
CA GLY A 86 30.20 -23.91 25.45
C GLY A 86 31.20 -24.34 24.39
N VAL A 87 30.84 -24.16 23.11
CA VAL A 87 31.64 -24.60 21.97
C VAL A 87 31.96 -23.41 21.06
N VAL A 88 33.24 -23.17 20.77
CA VAL A 88 33.66 -22.16 19.79
C VAL A 88 33.21 -22.59 18.39
N GLN A 89 32.45 -21.74 17.73
CA GLN A 89 31.92 -21.98 16.38
C GLN A 89 32.76 -21.30 15.30
N SER A 90 33.22 -20.07 15.55
CA SER A 90 34.01 -19.32 14.58
C SER A 90 34.92 -18.30 15.24
N ILE A 91 36.02 -17.99 14.54
CA ILE A 91 36.99 -16.97 14.92
C ILE A 91 37.01 -15.86 13.88
N MET A 92 37.09 -14.62 14.34
CA MET A 92 37.33 -13.44 13.54
C MET A 92 38.65 -12.82 13.99
N ASP A 93 39.70 -12.87 13.16
CA ASP A 93 41.06 -12.42 13.47
C ASP A 93 41.59 -11.36 12.49
N GLY A 94 40.67 -10.70 11.75
CA GLY A 94 40.93 -9.67 10.75
C GLY A 94 40.85 -8.25 11.29
N SER A 95 39.95 -7.43 10.74
CA SER A 95 39.75 -6.02 11.15
C SER A 95 39.10 -5.86 12.54
N ILE A 96 38.48 -6.92 13.05
CA ILE A 96 37.91 -7.03 14.40
C ILE A 96 38.42 -8.36 14.96
N LEU A 97 38.79 -8.37 16.24
CA LEU A 97 39.11 -9.60 16.96
C LEU A 97 37.88 -10.04 17.74
N ALA A 98 37.34 -11.20 17.40
CA ALA A 98 36.14 -11.74 18.03
C ALA A 98 36.07 -13.26 17.88
N PHE A 99 35.24 -13.90 18.69
CA PHE A 99 34.85 -15.29 18.49
C PHE A 99 33.35 -15.48 18.74
N MET A 100 32.75 -16.42 18.00
CA MET A 100 31.38 -16.86 18.23
C MET A 100 31.41 -18.20 18.95
N ALA A 101 30.57 -18.35 19.97
CA ALA A 101 30.40 -19.59 20.71
C ALA A 101 28.93 -19.91 20.93
N ASN A 102 28.59 -21.19 20.91
CA ASN A 102 27.24 -21.67 21.17
C ASN A 102 27.19 -22.69 22.32
N GLU A 103 25.99 -23.17 22.64
CA GLU A 103 25.71 -24.04 23.79
C GLU A 103 26.03 -23.38 25.16
N LEU A 104 26.06 -22.04 25.19
CA LEU A 104 26.27 -21.24 26.40
C LEU A 104 24.92 -20.85 27.01
N ASP A 105 24.83 -20.77 28.33
CA ASP A 105 23.74 -20.03 28.99
C ASP A 105 24.14 -18.58 29.26
N ASP A 106 23.15 -17.73 29.60
CA ASP A 106 23.39 -16.31 29.90
C ASP A 106 24.37 -16.11 31.07
N GLU A 107 24.35 -17.01 32.06
CA GLU A 107 25.25 -16.95 33.21
C GLU A 107 26.71 -17.19 32.77
N SER A 108 26.93 -18.18 31.89
CA SER A 108 28.24 -18.48 31.32
C SER A 108 28.74 -17.38 30.39
N ALA A 109 27.85 -16.79 29.59
CA ALA A 109 28.21 -15.66 28.71
C ALA A 109 28.59 -14.41 29.52
N LEU A 110 27.88 -14.12 30.61
CA LEU A 110 28.25 -13.05 31.54
C LEU A 110 29.57 -13.36 32.28
N ALA A 111 29.82 -14.61 32.65
CA ALA A 111 31.09 -15.01 33.27
C ALA A 111 32.29 -14.84 32.31
N ILE A 112 32.11 -15.08 31.01
CA ILE A 112 33.14 -14.83 29.99
C ILE A 112 33.39 -13.33 29.80
N LEU A 113 32.35 -12.51 29.91
CA LEU A 113 32.45 -11.04 29.84
C LEU A 113 33.25 -10.43 31.00
N GLU A 114 33.44 -11.14 32.11
CA GLU A 114 34.28 -10.71 33.23
C GLU A 114 35.78 -10.86 32.95
N ASP A 115 36.19 -11.60 31.90
CA ASP A 115 37.61 -11.72 31.54
C ASP A 115 38.14 -10.41 30.95
N PRO A 116 39.30 -9.89 31.42
CA PRO A 116 39.83 -8.60 30.98
C PRO A 116 40.17 -8.53 29.48
N ARG A 117 40.26 -9.67 28.79
CA ARG A 117 40.50 -9.77 27.34
C ARG A 117 39.22 -9.56 26.52
N VAL A 118 38.03 -9.66 27.13
CA VAL A 118 36.73 -9.53 26.46
C VAL A 118 36.19 -8.12 26.65
N THR A 119 35.89 -7.43 25.55
CA THR A 119 35.44 -6.04 25.56
C THR A 119 33.93 -5.89 25.37
N GLY A 120 33.25 -6.96 24.97
CA GLY A 120 31.80 -6.99 24.85
C GLY A 120 31.26 -8.37 24.50
N VAL A 121 29.99 -8.60 24.83
CA VAL A 121 29.25 -9.79 24.43
C VAL A 121 27.88 -9.41 23.86
N GLY A 122 27.55 -9.97 22.71
CA GLY A 122 26.23 -9.90 22.11
C GLY A 122 25.65 -11.30 21.93
N GLN A 123 24.36 -11.48 22.21
CA GLN A 123 23.66 -12.69 21.83
C GLN A 123 23.49 -12.69 20.30
N ASP A 124 23.76 -13.81 19.65
CA ASP A 124 23.53 -13.98 18.22
C ASP A 124 22.03 -13.87 17.92
N GLY A 125 21.70 -13.44 16.71
CA GLY A 125 20.32 -13.20 16.31
C GLY A 125 20.15 -13.41 14.82
N TYR A 126 18.93 -13.75 14.43
CA TYR A 126 18.60 -13.76 13.01
C TYR A 126 18.63 -12.31 12.49
N LEU A 127 19.46 -12.07 11.46
CA LEU A 127 19.36 -10.89 10.63
C LEU A 127 18.39 -11.23 9.50
N GLU A 128 17.24 -10.57 9.48
CA GLU A 128 16.29 -10.68 8.37
C GLU A 128 16.82 -9.89 7.18
N VAL A 129 16.74 -10.47 5.98
CA VAL A 129 16.88 -9.73 4.74
C VAL A 129 15.57 -8.97 4.59
N ASP A 130 15.60 -7.64 4.73
CA ASP A 130 14.48 -6.79 4.37
C ASP A 130 14.39 -6.73 2.84
N TRP A 131 13.78 -7.76 2.26
CA TRP A 131 13.21 -7.71 0.92
C TRP A 131 11.69 -7.58 1.05
N ALA A 132 11.20 -6.65 1.86
CA ALA A 132 9.87 -6.14 1.60
C ALA A 132 9.95 -5.32 0.29
N PRO A 133 9.13 -5.60 -0.76
CA PRO A 133 8.87 -4.55 -1.75
C PRO A 133 8.46 -3.32 -0.96
N THR A 134 9.08 -2.17 -1.24
CA THR A 134 8.61 -0.92 -0.65
C THR A 134 7.12 -0.83 -0.94
N PRO A 135 6.24 -0.71 0.08
CA PRO A 135 4.84 -0.45 -0.20
C PRO A 135 4.77 0.77 -1.13
N LEU A 136 3.84 0.78 -2.08
CA LEU A 136 3.59 1.96 -2.92
C LEU A 136 3.17 3.11 -1.99
N VAL A 137 4.15 3.88 -1.53
CA VAL A 137 3.96 5.06 -0.69
C VAL A 137 4.40 6.25 -1.52
N ASP A 138 3.45 7.14 -1.76
CA ASP A 138 3.71 8.43 -2.38
C ASP A 138 4.82 9.16 -1.63
N GLN A 139 5.78 9.69 -2.38
CA GLN A 139 6.86 10.46 -1.79
C GLN A 139 6.42 11.91 -1.61
N ASN A 140 6.30 12.34 -0.37
CA ASN A 140 6.12 13.76 -0.05
C ASN A 140 7.41 14.54 -0.25
N ASN A 141 7.30 15.76 -0.76
CA ASN A 141 8.40 16.69 -1.05
C ASN A 141 9.52 16.04 -1.91
N PRO A 142 9.17 15.49 -3.08
CA PRO A 142 10.14 14.92 -3.99
C PRO A 142 11.03 16.01 -4.63
N VAL A 143 12.05 15.60 -5.39
CA VAL A 143 12.74 16.56 -6.27
C VAL A 143 11.79 16.96 -7.41
N TRP A 144 11.85 18.21 -7.84
CA TRP A 144 10.90 18.78 -8.81
C TRP A 144 10.74 17.95 -10.10
N GLY A 145 11.81 17.24 -10.53
CA GLY A 145 11.77 16.41 -11.73
C GLY A 145 10.88 15.17 -11.58
N LEU A 146 10.72 14.64 -10.36
CA LEU A 146 9.79 13.55 -10.07
C LEU A 146 8.35 14.07 -10.04
N ASP A 147 8.10 15.12 -9.27
CA ASP A 147 6.81 15.85 -9.20
C ASP A 147 6.33 16.30 -10.58
N ARG A 148 7.25 16.71 -11.45
CA ARG A 148 6.85 17.17 -12.79
C ARG A 148 6.34 16.02 -13.64
N ILE A 149 6.87 14.81 -13.51
CA ILE A 149 6.54 13.72 -14.44
C ILE A 149 5.27 12.97 -14.05
N ASP A 150 4.80 13.06 -12.81
CA ASP A 150 3.56 12.40 -12.39
C ASP A 150 2.31 13.30 -12.48
N GLN A 151 2.47 14.57 -12.86
CA GLN A 151 1.36 15.49 -13.14
C GLN A 151 1.38 16.09 -14.56
N SER A 152 0.22 16.54 -15.06
CA SER A 152 0.10 17.12 -16.41
C SER A 152 0.16 18.65 -16.44
N ALA A 153 -0.20 19.33 -15.34
CA ALA A 153 -0.25 20.78 -15.28
C ALA A 153 0.50 21.31 -14.06
N LEU A 154 1.16 22.45 -14.21
CA LEU A 154 1.68 23.24 -13.08
C LEU A 154 0.53 23.95 -12.34
N PRO A 155 0.67 24.31 -11.04
CA PRO A 155 1.86 24.17 -10.19
C PRO A 155 2.07 22.74 -9.63
N PHE A 156 3.26 22.48 -9.10
CA PHE A 156 3.61 21.26 -8.36
C PHE A 156 2.72 21.06 -7.13
N ASP A 157 2.41 19.81 -6.82
CA ASP A 157 1.64 19.44 -5.62
C ASP A 157 2.52 18.93 -4.46
N ASP A 158 3.85 18.89 -4.66
CA ASP A 158 4.85 18.41 -3.72
C ASP A 158 4.69 16.91 -3.38
N ILE A 159 4.11 16.12 -4.30
CA ILE A 159 3.91 14.68 -4.16
C ILE A 159 4.48 13.99 -5.41
N TYR A 160 5.18 12.87 -5.22
CA TYR A 160 5.50 11.96 -6.32
C TYR A 160 4.77 10.64 -6.12
N GLN A 161 3.81 10.39 -6.99
CA GLN A 161 2.99 9.19 -7.07
C GLN A 161 3.58 8.20 -8.07
N GLN A 162 3.48 6.92 -7.74
CA GLN A 162 3.89 5.83 -8.62
C GLN A 162 2.93 4.65 -8.42
N ASN A 163 2.49 4.04 -9.53
CA ASN A 163 1.61 2.86 -9.51
C ASN A 163 2.39 1.54 -9.55
N THR A 164 3.69 1.62 -9.83
CA THR A 164 4.68 0.54 -9.95
C THR A 164 5.99 1.06 -9.35
N THR A 165 6.96 0.19 -9.06
CA THR A 165 8.26 0.58 -8.50
C THR A 165 9.45 0.27 -9.41
N GLY A 166 9.24 -0.42 -10.53
CA GLY A 166 10.26 -1.00 -11.39
C GLY A 166 10.78 -2.35 -10.89
N ALA A 167 10.05 -3.02 -10.01
CA ALA A 167 10.46 -4.28 -9.42
C ALA A 167 10.66 -5.36 -10.49
N GLY A 168 11.74 -6.13 -10.38
CA GLY A 168 12.09 -7.18 -11.34
C GLY A 168 12.63 -6.69 -12.70
N VAL A 169 12.73 -5.37 -12.91
CA VAL A 169 13.28 -4.77 -14.13
C VAL A 169 14.77 -4.45 -13.97
N HIS A 170 15.53 -4.61 -15.05
CA HIS A 170 16.98 -4.39 -15.10
C HIS A 170 17.33 -3.14 -15.91
N ALA A 171 17.91 -2.13 -15.26
CA ALA A 171 18.37 -0.90 -15.89
C ALA A 171 19.90 -0.91 -16.10
N TYR A 172 20.33 -0.93 -17.36
CA TYR A 172 21.74 -0.87 -17.74
C TYR A 172 22.18 0.58 -17.98
N ILE A 173 23.17 1.03 -17.22
CA ILE A 173 23.69 2.40 -17.27
C ILE A 173 25.00 2.41 -18.04
N ILE A 174 24.96 2.75 -19.34
CA ILE A 174 26.16 2.88 -20.18
C ILE A 174 26.76 4.27 -19.99
N ASP A 175 27.73 4.41 -19.07
CA ASP A 175 28.26 5.70 -18.65
C ASP A 175 29.72 5.63 -18.11
N THR A 176 30.06 6.47 -17.13
CA THR A 176 31.37 6.62 -16.45
C THR A 176 31.60 5.61 -15.33
N GLY A 177 30.61 4.77 -15.04
CA GLY A 177 30.56 3.81 -13.93
C GLY A 177 29.41 4.13 -12.98
N VAL A 178 29.27 3.38 -11.88
CA VAL A 178 28.33 3.70 -10.78
C VAL A 178 29.04 3.48 -9.45
N ASN A 179 28.84 4.36 -8.47
CA ASN A 179 29.21 4.10 -7.08
C ASN A 179 28.21 3.11 -6.46
N ALA A 180 28.50 1.81 -6.59
CA ALA A 180 27.66 0.74 -6.05
C ALA A 180 27.50 0.77 -4.52
N ALA A 181 28.36 1.49 -3.79
CA ALA A 181 28.30 1.61 -2.33
C ALA A 181 27.41 2.78 -1.87
N HIS A 182 26.84 3.55 -2.80
CA HIS A 182 25.92 4.64 -2.46
C HIS A 182 24.60 4.08 -1.89
N SER A 183 24.08 4.69 -0.82
CA SER A 183 22.88 4.25 -0.10
C SER A 183 21.65 4.18 -1.02
N GLU A 184 21.57 5.06 -2.00
CA GLU A 184 20.56 5.06 -3.07
C GLU A 184 20.45 3.75 -3.87
N PHE A 185 21.44 2.84 -3.81
CA PHE A 185 21.43 1.58 -4.57
C PHE A 185 21.55 0.33 -3.70
N ALA A 186 21.42 0.49 -2.37
CA ALA A 186 21.60 -0.61 -1.43
C ALA A 186 20.69 -1.80 -1.80
N GLY A 187 21.29 -2.99 -1.94
CA GLY A 187 20.57 -4.23 -2.29
C GLY A 187 20.14 -4.38 -3.75
N ARG A 188 20.32 -3.35 -4.60
CA ARG A 188 19.76 -3.31 -5.97
C ARG A 188 20.81 -3.20 -7.08
N MET A 189 22.06 -3.57 -6.80
CA MET A 189 23.14 -3.58 -7.79
C MET A 189 23.29 -4.95 -8.44
N GLY A 190 23.16 -4.98 -9.77
CA GLY A 190 23.39 -6.17 -10.60
C GLY A 190 24.82 -6.26 -11.15
N ASN A 191 25.07 -7.32 -11.91
CA ASN A 191 26.37 -7.53 -12.58
C ASN A 191 26.67 -6.42 -13.59
N GLY A 192 27.89 -5.89 -13.56
CA GLY A 192 28.34 -4.83 -14.46
C GLY A 192 29.57 -5.17 -15.28
N MET A 193 29.95 -4.26 -16.17
CA MET A 193 31.12 -4.39 -17.06
C MET A 193 31.85 -3.07 -17.23
N SER A 194 33.16 -3.12 -17.50
CA SER A 194 33.94 -1.96 -17.91
C SER A 194 34.66 -2.16 -19.23
N ALA A 195 34.46 -1.22 -20.15
CA ALA A 195 35.22 -1.10 -21.39
C ALA A 195 36.54 -0.33 -21.19
N ILE A 196 36.71 0.32 -20.03
CA ILE A 196 37.90 1.08 -19.65
C ILE A 196 38.88 0.14 -18.93
N LEU A 197 40.07 -0.04 -19.53
CA LEU A 197 41.08 -0.97 -19.04
C LEU A 197 42.10 -0.26 -18.12
N ASP A 198 41.59 0.45 -17.12
CA ASP A 198 42.40 1.19 -16.13
C ASP A 198 42.50 0.49 -14.77
N GLY A 199 41.86 -0.67 -14.62
CA GLY A 199 41.80 -1.43 -13.37
C GLY A 199 40.74 -0.95 -12.38
N GLY A 200 39.98 0.10 -12.71
CA GLY A 200 38.91 0.64 -11.85
C GLY A 200 37.58 -0.14 -11.91
N GLY A 201 37.50 -1.21 -12.71
CA GLY A 201 36.26 -1.97 -12.87
C GLY A 201 35.10 -1.07 -13.30
N THR A 202 33.93 -1.29 -12.72
CA THR A 202 32.68 -0.54 -12.96
C THR A 202 32.53 0.71 -12.09
N ALA A 203 33.49 1.00 -11.22
CA ALA A 203 33.40 2.12 -10.30
C ALA A 203 33.37 3.46 -11.05
N ASP A 204 32.53 4.37 -10.56
CA ASP A 204 32.47 5.74 -11.07
C ASP A 204 33.58 6.59 -10.45
N CYS A 205 34.33 7.29 -11.30
CA CYS A 205 35.38 8.22 -10.91
C CYS A 205 35.18 9.63 -11.47
N GLN A 206 34.03 9.88 -12.12
CA GLN A 206 33.68 11.17 -12.71
C GLN A 206 32.46 11.77 -11.99
N GLY A 207 31.45 10.94 -11.72
CA GLY A 207 30.21 11.32 -11.04
C GLY A 207 28.96 11.29 -11.89
N HIS A 208 29.10 11.30 -13.22
CA HIS A 208 27.97 11.39 -14.15
C HIS A 208 27.15 10.11 -14.13
N GLY A 209 27.79 8.94 -14.08
CA GLY A 209 27.13 7.65 -14.15
C GLY A 209 26.36 7.32 -12.88
N SER A 210 26.90 7.67 -11.71
CA SER A 210 26.18 7.57 -10.44
C SER A 210 24.97 8.51 -10.43
N HIS A 211 25.12 9.74 -10.90
CA HIS A 211 24.03 10.71 -10.95
C HIS A 211 22.86 10.22 -11.82
N VAL A 212 23.13 9.74 -13.03
CA VAL A 212 22.05 9.20 -13.89
C VAL A 212 21.45 7.92 -13.33
N ALA A 213 22.26 7.03 -12.75
CA ALA A 213 21.75 5.82 -12.09
C ALA A 213 20.81 6.15 -10.93
N GLY A 214 21.15 7.19 -10.14
CA GLY A 214 20.32 7.68 -9.05
C GLY A 214 19.00 8.28 -9.52
N THR A 215 18.96 8.88 -10.71
CA THR A 215 17.70 9.38 -11.30
C THR A 215 16.86 8.25 -11.88
N VAL A 216 17.46 7.19 -12.42
CA VAL A 216 16.72 6.00 -12.88
C VAL A 216 16.07 5.29 -11.70
N GLY A 217 16.84 4.98 -10.65
CA GLY A 217 16.40 4.10 -9.57
C GLY A 217 17.09 4.30 -8.23
N GLY A 218 17.40 5.54 -7.86
CA GLY A 218 17.75 5.86 -6.47
C GLY A 218 16.54 5.74 -5.54
N THR A 219 16.77 5.34 -4.28
CA THR A 219 15.69 5.23 -3.29
C THR A 219 14.99 6.56 -2.99
N GLN A 220 15.75 7.68 -3.03
CA GLN A 220 15.23 9.03 -2.77
C GLN A 220 14.99 9.85 -4.03
N TRP A 221 15.87 9.72 -5.03
CA TRP A 221 15.86 10.56 -6.24
C TRP A 221 15.45 9.82 -7.53
N GLY A 222 15.19 8.52 -7.43
CA GLY A 222 14.86 7.67 -8.56
C GLY A 222 13.39 7.71 -8.95
N VAL A 223 13.15 7.56 -10.24
CA VAL A 223 11.80 7.34 -10.79
C VAL A 223 11.32 5.91 -10.47
N ALA A 224 12.15 4.89 -10.72
CA ALA A 224 11.83 3.48 -10.51
C ALA A 224 12.63 2.92 -9.32
N LYS A 225 12.06 3.05 -8.12
CA LYS A 225 12.79 2.86 -6.85
C LYS A 225 13.25 1.43 -6.58
N ASP A 226 12.62 0.41 -7.17
CA ASP A 226 12.97 -1.00 -6.97
C ASP A 226 13.65 -1.64 -8.19
N VAL A 227 14.02 -0.85 -9.20
CA VAL A 227 14.77 -1.33 -10.37
C VAL A 227 16.17 -1.81 -9.98
N THR A 228 16.64 -2.88 -10.63
CA THR A 228 18.02 -3.37 -10.48
C THR A 228 18.96 -2.60 -11.41
N ILE A 229 19.99 -1.95 -10.85
CA ILE A 229 20.95 -1.13 -11.60
C ILE A 229 22.18 -1.96 -12.01
N HIS A 230 22.49 -1.95 -13.30
CA HIS A 230 23.68 -2.57 -13.88
C HIS A 230 24.67 -1.50 -14.38
N ALA A 231 25.83 -1.42 -13.73
CA ALA A 231 26.87 -0.45 -14.09
C ALA A 231 27.66 -0.89 -15.33
N VAL A 232 27.58 -0.14 -16.44
CA VAL A 232 28.30 -0.42 -17.69
C VAL A 232 29.22 0.76 -18.02
N ARG A 233 30.49 0.66 -17.59
CA ARG A 233 31.46 1.74 -17.71
C ARG A 233 32.08 1.80 -19.11
N ALA A 234 31.61 2.74 -19.92
CA ALA A 234 32.10 3.03 -21.28
C ALA A 234 32.96 4.31 -21.36
N LEU A 235 32.90 5.17 -20.34
CA LEU A 235 33.61 6.45 -20.26
C LEU A 235 34.59 6.46 -19.07
N GLY A 236 35.73 7.13 -19.23
CA GLY A 236 36.76 7.28 -18.20
C GLY A 236 36.49 8.44 -17.24
N CYS A 237 37.42 8.68 -16.32
CA CYS A 237 37.30 9.73 -15.28
C CYS A 237 37.30 11.17 -15.85
N ASP A 238 37.71 11.36 -17.10
CA ASP A 238 37.60 12.62 -17.84
C ASP A 238 36.25 12.79 -18.55
N GLY A 239 35.33 11.85 -18.37
CA GLY A 239 34.01 11.83 -19.01
C GLY A 239 34.06 11.44 -20.49
N ARG A 240 35.15 10.82 -20.96
CA ARG A 240 35.35 10.48 -22.38
C ARG A 240 35.53 8.99 -22.58
N GLY A 241 35.11 8.51 -23.74
CA GLY A 241 35.28 7.12 -24.16
C GLY A 241 35.59 7.04 -25.65
N SER A 242 36.13 5.89 -26.06
CA SER A 242 36.32 5.60 -27.48
C SER A 242 35.03 5.03 -28.08
N LEU A 243 34.78 5.30 -29.37
CA LEU A 243 33.66 4.69 -30.10
C LEU A 243 33.67 3.16 -29.97
N SER A 244 34.85 2.54 -30.06
CA SER A 244 35.03 1.10 -29.86
C SER A 244 34.68 0.63 -28.45
N GLY A 245 34.96 1.44 -27.43
CA GLY A 245 34.60 1.14 -26.05
C GLY A 245 33.09 1.21 -25.82
N VAL A 246 32.43 2.21 -26.41
CA VAL A 246 30.97 2.36 -26.39
C VAL A 246 30.29 1.20 -27.13
N ILE A 247 30.74 0.85 -28.34
CA ILE A 247 30.19 -0.30 -29.09
C ILE A 247 30.40 -1.60 -28.31
N LYS A 248 31.56 -1.80 -27.67
CA LYS A 248 31.83 -2.96 -26.82
C LYS A 248 30.89 -3.02 -25.61
N ALA A 249 30.58 -1.89 -25.00
CA ALA A 249 29.63 -1.81 -23.89
C ALA A 249 28.22 -2.19 -24.34
N VAL A 250 27.76 -1.66 -25.49
CA VAL A 250 26.47 -2.03 -26.09
C VAL A 250 26.42 -3.53 -26.39
N ASP A 251 27.42 -4.07 -27.09
CA ASP A 251 27.52 -5.50 -27.42
C ASP A 251 27.50 -6.39 -26.17
N TRP A 252 28.20 -5.98 -25.10
CA TRP A 252 28.18 -6.71 -23.84
C TRP A 252 26.78 -6.74 -23.21
N VAL A 253 26.08 -5.60 -23.18
CA VAL A 253 24.70 -5.51 -22.69
C VAL A 253 23.80 -6.43 -23.53
N THR A 254 23.89 -6.35 -24.87
CA THR A 254 23.11 -7.20 -25.78
C THR A 254 23.29 -8.69 -25.46
N MET A 255 24.51 -9.13 -25.16
CA MET A 255 24.79 -10.55 -24.87
C MET A 255 24.45 -11.02 -23.45
N HIS A 256 24.41 -10.11 -22.46
CA HIS A 256 24.33 -10.49 -21.03
C HIS A 256 23.10 -9.89 -20.32
N HIS A 257 22.17 -9.31 -21.06
CA HIS A 257 20.99 -8.71 -20.47
C HIS A 257 20.08 -9.74 -19.79
N VAL A 258 19.43 -9.31 -18.72
CA VAL A 258 18.32 -10.03 -18.08
C VAL A 258 17.06 -9.24 -18.40
N LYS A 259 16.04 -9.89 -18.97
CA LYS A 259 14.75 -9.24 -19.28
C LYS A 259 13.82 -9.30 -18.07
N PRO A 260 12.91 -8.32 -17.90
CA PRO A 260 12.77 -7.09 -18.70
C PRO A 260 13.94 -6.10 -18.50
N ALA A 261 14.37 -5.43 -19.57
CA ALA A 261 15.56 -4.58 -19.56
C ALA A 261 15.38 -3.23 -20.26
N VAL A 262 15.88 -2.17 -19.62
CA VAL A 262 16.03 -0.83 -20.21
C VAL A 262 17.50 -0.40 -20.17
N VAL A 263 17.94 0.33 -21.19
CA VAL A 263 19.29 0.87 -21.31
C VAL A 263 19.21 2.40 -21.32
N ASN A 264 19.82 3.01 -20.31
CA ASN A 264 20.05 4.45 -20.27
C ASN A 264 21.42 4.76 -20.89
N MET A 265 21.43 5.55 -21.95
CA MET A 265 22.65 5.97 -22.65
C MET A 265 22.74 7.50 -22.71
N SER A 266 23.08 8.09 -21.56
CA SER A 266 23.23 9.53 -21.33
C SER A 266 24.53 10.12 -21.89
N LEU A 267 24.94 9.68 -23.09
CA LEU A 267 26.18 10.10 -23.76
C LEU A 267 25.92 10.41 -25.23
N GLY A 268 26.86 11.09 -25.87
CA GLY A 268 26.70 11.43 -27.28
C GLY A 268 27.98 11.84 -27.98
N SER A 269 27.91 11.82 -29.30
CA SER A 269 28.96 12.30 -30.20
C SER A 269 28.32 12.90 -31.46
N GLY A 270 29.14 13.42 -32.39
CA GLY A 270 28.64 13.68 -33.74
C GLY A 270 28.14 12.40 -34.40
N ARG A 271 27.24 12.51 -35.38
CA ARG A 271 26.64 11.36 -36.06
C ARG A 271 27.68 10.31 -36.45
N ASN A 272 27.44 9.07 -36.03
CA ASN A 272 28.29 7.93 -36.26
C ASN A 272 27.44 6.68 -36.52
N ASP A 273 27.45 6.21 -37.78
CA ASP A 273 26.59 5.10 -38.19
C ASP A 273 26.96 3.77 -37.52
N LEU A 274 28.20 3.58 -37.06
CA LEU A 274 28.61 2.35 -36.36
C LEU A 274 28.00 2.26 -34.95
N VAL A 275 27.97 3.38 -34.23
CA VAL A 275 27.29 3.45 -32.92
C VAL A 275 25.78 3.26 -33.11
N ASN A 276 25.20 3.90 -34.12
CA ASN A 276 23.78 3.73 -34.42
C ASN A 276 23.44 2.28 -34.77
N GLN A 277 24.25 1.61 -35.59
CA GLN A 277 24.05 0.20 -35.94
C GLN A 277 24.18 -0.72 -34.73
N ALA A 278 25.11 -0.46 -33.81
CA ALA A 278 25.25 -1.24 -32.59
C ALA A 278 24.02 -1.10 -31.67
N VAL A 279 23.52 0.13 -31.49
CA VAL A 279 22.31 0.38 -30.70
C VAL A 279 21.09 -0.25 -31.38
N GLN A 280 20.93 -0.07 -32.69
CA GLN A 280 19.84 -0.70 -33.44
C GLN A 280 19.86 -2.23 -33.31
N ALA A 281 21.03 -2.87 -33.46
CA ALA A 281 21.14 -4.32 -33.29
C ALA A 281 20.79 -4.78 -31.87
N SER A 282 21.06 -3.95 -30.87
CA SER A 282 20.69 -4.21 -29.47
C SER A 282 19.16 -4.08 -29.27
N ILE A 283 18.54 -3.08 -29.89
CA ILE A 283 17.07 -2.93 -29.93
C ILE A 283 16.42 -4.12 -30.63
N ASP A 284 16.97 -4.55 -31.76
CA ASP A 284 16.49 -5.71 -32.52
C ASP A 284 16.62 -7.03 -31.70
N ALA A 285 17.53 -7.09 -30.73
CA ALA A 285 17.65 -8.18 -29.77
C ALA A 285 16.62 -8.09 -28.61
N GLY A 286 15.80 -7.04 -28.60
CA GLY A 286 14.69 -6.82 -27.67
C GLY A 286 15.10 -6.13 -26.38
N LEU A 287 16.12 -5.27 -26.41
CA LEU A 287 16.39 -4.28 -25.37
C LEU A 287 15.73 -2.95 -25.69
N ILE A 288 15.38 -2.20 -24.66
CA ILE A 288 14.75 -0.88 -24.81
C ILE A 288 15.76 0.22 -24.47
N TYR A 289 15.90 1.22 -25.33
CA TYR A 289 16.88 2.30 -25.21
C TYR A 289 16.21 3.66 -25.02
N ALA A 290 16.69 4.38 -24.01
CA ALA A 290 16.55 5.81 -23.86
C ALA A 290 17.92 6.48 -24.07
N VAL A 291 17.97 7.49 -24.95
CA VAL A 291 19.20 8.15 -25.36
C VAL A 291 19.10 9.68 -25.26
N ALA A 292 20.21 10.33 -24.90
CA ALA A 292 20.24 11.79 -24.78
C ALA A 292 20.25 12.49 -26.15
N ALA A 293 19.41 13.52 -26.34
CA ALA A 293 19.38 14.31 -27.58
C ALA A 293 20.68 15.10 -27.83
N GLY A 294 21.43 15.43 -26.77
CA GLY A 294 22.67 16.21 -26.78
C GLY A 294 22.50 17.67 -26.32
N ASN A 295 23.62 18.33 -26.00
CA ASN A 295 23.64 19.59 -25.25
C ASN A 295 24.28 20.76 -26.02
N GLU A 296 24.07 20.83 -27.34
CA GLU A 296 24.73 21.79 -28.22
C GLU A 296 23.79 22.82 -28.86
N ASN A 297 22.50 22.79 -28.50
CA ASN A 297 21.43 23.58 -29.12
C ASN A 297 21.45 23.48 -30.66
N THR A 298 21.51 22.23 -31.16
CA THR A 298 21.54 21.91 -32.60
C THR A 298 20.55 20.79 -32.95
N ASP A 299 20.47 20.45 -34.23
CA ASP A 299 19.63 19.34 -34.73
C ASP A 299 20.16 17.99 -34.24
N SER A 300 19.34 17.29 -33.44
CA SER A 300 19.67 16.01 -32.81
C SER A 300 19.91 14.90 -33.84
N CYS A 301 19.35 15.00 -35.05
CA CYS A 301 19.59 14.04 -36.14
C CYS A 301 21.06 13.99 -36.60
N ASN A 302 21.88 14.99 -36.22
CA ASN A 302 23.32 15.04 -36.48
C ASN A 302 24.17 14.48 -35.32
N ARG A 303 23.55 13.82 -34.34
CA ARG A 303 24.21 13.23 -33.16
C ARG A 303 23.97 11.73 -33.11
N SER A 304 24.84 11.01 -32.40
CA SER A 304 24.71 9.57 -32.16
C SER A 304 24.95 9.27 -30.68
N PRO A 305 24.12 8.41 -30.05
CA PRO A 305 23.08 7.56 -30.65
C PRO A 305 21.71 8.22 -30.93
N ALA A 306 21.54 9.52 -30.64
CA ALA A 306 20.28 10.26 -30.82
C ALA A 306 19.63 10.26 -32.23
N SER A 307 20.31 9.75 -33.25
CA SER A 307 19.77 9.60 -34.61
C SER A 307 19.34 8.18 -34.97
N VAL A 308 19.29 7.27 -33.98
CA VAL A 308 18.67 5.95 -34.11
C VAL A 308 17.16 6.13 -33.99
N GLY A 309 16.44 5.89 -35.08
CA GLY A 309 15.01 6.19 -35.15
C GLY A 309 14.12 5.36 -34.24
N ASP A 310 14.56 4.17 -33.83
CA ASP A 310 13.78 3.29 -32.95
C ASP A 310 14.02 3.58 -31.46
N ALA A 311 15.14 4.23 -31.09
CA ALA A 311 15.45 4.57 -29.71
C ALA A 311 14.64 5.80 -29.25
N LEU A 312 14.26 5.86 -27.96
CA LEU A 312 13.64 7.07 -27.38
C LEU A 312 14.70 8.14 -27.13
N THR A 313 14.68 9.18 -27.95
CA THR A 313 15.61 10.31 -27.88
C THR A 313 15.01 11.45 -27.07
N VAL A 314 15.72 11.83 -26.00
CA VAL A 314 15.17 12.67 -24.93
C VAL A 314 15.79 14.07 -24.92
N GLY A 315 14.95 15.08 -25.08
CA GLY A 315 15.29 16.49 -24.87
C GLY A 315 15.16 16.91 -23.40
N ALA A 316 15.81 18.01 -23.02
CA ALA A 316 15.76 18.54 -21.65
C ALA A 316 14.81 19.75 -21.55
N SER A 317 13.97 19.76 -20.51
CA SER A 317 13.19 20.92 -20.07
C SER A 317 13.67 21.44 -18.70
N ASP A 318 13.31 22.67 -18.38
CA ASP A 318 13.44 23.25 -17.04
C ASP A 318 12.11 23.20 -16.26
N ILE A 319 12.17 23.72 -15.03
CA ILE A 319 11.07 23.74 -14.06
C ILE A 319 9.85 24.56 -14.52
N GLU A 320 10.01 25.42 -15.52
CA GLU A 320 8.95 26.28 -16.07
C GLU A 320 8.39 25.72 -17.39
N ASP A 321 8.60 24.43 -17.67
CA ASP A 321 8.26 23.77 -18.93
C ASP A 321 8.88 24.47 -20.16
N THR A 322 10.07 25.04 -20.02
CA THR A 322 10.81 25.60 -21.17
C THR A 322 11.87 24.61 -21.62
N ARG A 323 12.03 24.42 -22.94
CA ARG A 323 13.15 23.65 -23.46
C ARG A 323 14.45 24.27 -22.94
N ALA A 324 15.29 23.48 -22.30
CA ALA A 324 16.57 23.93 -21.78
C ALA A 324 17.40 24.53 -22.92
N TRP A 325 17.97 25.71 -22.70
CA TRP A 325 18.65 26.50 -23.75
C TRP A 325 19.79 25.76 -24.46
N PHE A 326 20.38 24.75 -23.82
CA PHE A 326 21.43 23.90 -24.38
C PHE A 326 20.89 22.65 -25.10
N SER A 327 19.62 22.25 -24.88
CA SER A 327 19.10 20.98 -25.41
C SER A 327 19.07 21.02 -26.93
N ASN A 328 19.55 19.95 -27.56
CA ASN A 328 19.29 19.71 -28.97
C ASN A 328 17.79 19.51 -29.22
N PHE A 329 17.42 19.67 -30.48
CA PHE A 329 16.04 19.73 -30.96
C PHE A 329 15.88 19.08 -32.33
N GLY A 330 14.65 19.08 -32.86
CA GLY A 330 14.33 18.61 -34.21
C GLY A 330 13.60 17.27 -34.22
N SER A 331 13.38 16.74 -35.42
CA SER A 331 12.51 15.56 -35.62
C SER A 331 13.05 14.24 -35.07
N CYS A 332 14.32 14.20 -34.65
CA CYS A 332 14.88 13.02 -33.99
C CYS A 332 14.74 13.06 -32.47
N VAL A 333 14.18 14.13 -31.89
CA VAL A 333 13.74 14.12 -30.49
C VAL A 333 12.33 13.57 -30.45
N ASP A 334 12.05 12.63 -29.54
CA ASP A 334 10.72 12.02 -29.40
C ASP A 334 9.88 12.75 -28.34
N LEU A 335 10.50 13.10 -27.22
CA LEU A 335 9.88 13.83 -26.11
C LEU A 335 10.91 14.59 -25.27
N PHE A 336 10.43 15.44 -24.37
CA PHE A 336 11.21 16.16 -23.37
C PHE A 336 10.99 15.56 -21.98
N ALA A 337 11.99 15.70 -21.11
CA ALA A 337 11.89 15.38 -19.69
C ALA A 337 12.72 16.37 -18.84
N PRO A 338 12.49 16.43 -17.52
CA PRO A 338 13.24 17.30 -16.61
C PRO A 338 14.76 17.14 -16.72
N GLY A 339 15.47 18.20 -17.09
CA GLY A 339 16.90 18.14 -17.35
C GLY A 339 17.71 19.34 -16.87
N VAL A 340 17.11 20.30 -16.17
CA VAL A 340 17.80 21.47 -15.57
C VAL A 340 17.74 21.36 -14.06
N ASP A 341 18.88 21.56 -13.40
CA ASP A 341 19.00 21.53 -11.94
C ASP A 341 18.38 20.26 -11.30
N ILE A 342 18.78 19.10 -11.83
CA ILE A 342 18.35 17.79 -11.34
C ILE A 342 19.28 17.31 -10.23
N THR A 343 18.73 17.07 -9.06
CA THR A 343 19.43 16.53 -7.89
C THR A 343 19.41 15.01 -7.90
N SER A 344 20.57 14.38 -7.75
CA SER A 344 20.72 12.92 -7.67
C SER A 344 22.07 12.54 -7.01
N SER A 345 22.41 11.25 -7.00
CA SER A 345 23.52 10.68 -6.25
C SER A 345 24.91 11.18 -6.67
N LEU A 346 25.81 11.28 -5.69
CA LEU A 346 27.19 11.73 -5.87
C LEU A 346 28.17 10.55 -5.76
N HIS A 347 29.07 10.39 -6.73
CA HIS A 347 29.96 9.21 -6.74
C HIS A 347 30.99 9.10 -5.60
N ASN A 348 31.43 10.21 -4.99
CA ASN A 348 32.54 10.22 -4.02
C ASN A 348 32.08 10.37 -2.57
N ASP A 349 30.78 10.25 -2.32
CA ASP A 349 30.16 10.20 -1.00
C ASP A 349 29.01 9.20 -1.07
N ASN A 350 29.01 8.17 -0.22
CA ASN A 350 28.00 7.11 -0.26
C ASN A 350 26.60 7.56 0.18
N SER A 351 26.43 8.81 0.61
CA SER A 351 25.14 9.40 0.99
C SER A 351 24.92 10.80 0.39
N GLY A 352 25.88 11.28 -0.39
CA GLY A 352 25.91 12.66 -0.87
C GLY A 352 25.04 12.85 -2.12
N SER A 353 24.69 14.10 -2.38
CA SER A 353 23.93 14.48 -3.57
C SER A 353 24.65 15.54 -4.40
N ARG A 354 24.24 15.65 -5.67
CA ARG A 354 24.72 16.67 -6.60
C ARG A 354 23.59 17.11 -7.51
N THR A 355 23.54 18.41 -7.78
CA THR A 355 22.61 19.01 -8.74
C THR A 355 23.35 19.39 -10.02
N ILE A 356 22.93 18.83 -11.17
CA ILE A 356 23.50 19.13 -12.49
C ILE A 356 22.42 19.19 -13.58
N SER A 357 22.79 19.69 -14.75
CA SER A 357 21.89 19.89 -15.89
C SER A 357 22.41 19.21 -17.15
N GLY A 358 21.50 18.70 -17.97
CA GLY A 358 21.81 18.09 -19.27
C GLY A 358 20.64 17.26 -19.82
N THR A 359 20.62 17.01 -21.12
CA THR A 359 19.82 15.92 -21.72
C THR A 359 20.19 14.57 -21.10
N SER A 360 21.42 14.44 -20.60
CA SER A 360 21.89 13.33 -19.78
C SER A 360 21.13 13.15 -18.46
N MET A 361 20.51 14.20 -17.92
CA MET A 361 19.65 14.15 -16.72
C MET A 361 18.17 13.96 -17.10
N ALA A 362 17.75 14.41 -18.28
CA ALA A 362 16.41 14.14 -18.81
C ALA A 362 16.22 12.67 -19.19
N THR A 363 17.21 12.07 -19.86
CA THR A 363 17.19 10.66 -20.30
C THR A 363 16.88 9.64 -19.19
N PRO A 364 17.50 9.72 -17.99
CA PRO A 364 17.24 8.75 -16.93
C PRO A 364 15.83 8.87 -16.33
N HIS A 365 15.14 10.02 -16.44
CA HIS A 365 13.72 10.07 -16.07
C HIS A 365 12.89 9.17 -17.00
N VAL A 366 13.15 9.24 -18.31
CA VAL A 366 12.49 8.39 -19.31
C VAL A 366 12.86 6.92 -19.10
N ALA A 367 14.13 6.60 -18.87
CA ALA A 367 14.55 5.23 -18.60
C ALA A 367 13.88 4.67 -17.32
N GLY A 368 13.68 5.50 -16.31
CA GLY A 368 12.92 5.16 -15.11
C GLY A 368 11.44 4.89 -15.40
N VAL A 369 10.75 5.76 -16.15
CA VAL A 369 9.35 5.53 -16.54
C VAL A 369 9.20 4.28 -17.42
N ILE A 370 10.18 4.00 -18.29
CA ILE A 370 10.23 2.73 -19.03
C ILE A 370 10.35 1.55 -18.06
N ALA A 371 11.17 1.65 -17.02
CA ALA A 371 11.28 0.58 -16.02
C ALA A 371 9.96 0.37 -15.27
N LEU A 372 9.27 1.44 -14.87
CA LEU A 372 7.93 1.37 -14.31
C LEU A 372 6.95 0.66 -15.26
N TYR A 373 6.96 1.00 -16.55
CA TYR A 373 6.07 0.41 -17.55
C TYR A 373 6.37 -1.08 -17.79
N LEU A 374 7.64 -1.45 -17.79
CA LEU A 374 8.08 -2.84 -17.99
C LEU A 374 7.78 -3.77 -16.82
N GLU A 375 7.53 -3.24 -15.62
CA GLU A 375 7.05 -4.06 -14.50
C GLU A 375 5.68 -4.68 -14.83
N SER A 376 4.76 -3.90 -15.40
CA SER A 376 3.43 -4.38 -15.81
C SER A 376 3.39 -4.95 -17.23
N HIS A 377 4.39 -4.67 -18.06
CA HIS A 377 4.49 -5.12 -19.45
C HIS A 377 5.87 -5.75 -19.77
N PRO A 378 6.25 -6.88 -19.13
CA PRO A 378 7.61 -7.40 -19.18
C PRO A 378 8.09 -7.86 -20.57
N ASP A 379 7.17 -8.17 -21.47
CA ASP A 379 7.45 -8.60 -22.84
C ASP A 379 7.35 -7.48 -23.88
N ALA A 380 7.09 -6.23 -23.45
CA ALA A 380 6.92 -5.11 -24.37
C ALA A 380 8.18 -4.87 -25.22
N THR A 381 7.97 -4.61 -26.50
CA THR A 381 9.00 -4.22 -27.45
C THR A 381 9.28 -2.73 -27.36
N GLN A 382 10.45 -2.28 -27.85
CA GLN A 382 10.77 -0.85 -27.99
C GLN A 382 9.64 -0.06 -28.66
N ALA A 383 9.05 -0.59 -29.73
CA ALA A 383 7.99 0.11 -30.46
C ALA A 383 6.71 0.29 -29.61
N GLU A 384 6.33 -0.71 -28.81
CA GLU A 384 5.19 -0.64 -27.90
C GLU A 384 5.44 0.35 -26.77
N VAL A 385 6.65 0.33 -26.18
CA VAL A 385 7.07 1.31 -25.18
C VAL A 385 7.04 2.73 -25.75
N ASN A 386 7.61 2.95 -26.94
CA ASN A 386 7.59 4.26 -27.58
C ASN A 386 6.15 4.76 -27.77
N ALA A 387 5.27 3.89 -28.29
CA ALA A 387 3.87 4.24 -28.53
C ALA A 387 3.14 4.59 -27.22
N ALA A 388 3.36 3.81 -26.15
CA ALA A 388 2.74 4.03 -24.84
C ALA A 388 3.17 5.37 -24.23
N LEU A 389 4.49 5.61 -24.14
CA LEU A 389 5.01 6.85 -23.55
C LEU A 389 4.64 8.08 -24.36
N ILE A 390 4.67 8.01 -25.71
CA ILE A 390 4.29 9.12 -26.58
C ILE A 390 2.79 9.43 -26.46
N ALA A 391 1.94 8.41 -26.36
CA ALA A 391 0.49 8.59 -26.22
C ALA A 391 0.11 9.20 -24.86
N ALA A 392 0.87 8.87 -23.81
CA ALA A 392 0.64 9.35 -22.46
C ALA A 392 1.28 10.71 -22.15
N ALA A 393 2.32 11.09 -22.89
CA ALA A 393 3.05 12.34 -22.67
C ALA A 393 2.12 13.56 -22.67
N THR A 394 2.44 14.52 -21.79
CA THR A 394 1.71 15.79 -21.70
C THR A 394 1.99 16.63 -22.95
N PRO A 395 0.98 16.91 -23.79
CA PRO A 395 1.19 17.63 -25.03
C PRO A 395 1.22 19.15 -24.84
N ASP A 396 1.96 19.83 -25.72
CA ASP A 396 1.88 21.28 -25.94
C ASP A 396 2.24 22.19 -24.74
N VAL A 397 2.95 21.65 -23.75
CA VAL A 397 3.42 22.41 -22.58
C VAL A 397 4.83 22.98 -22.74
N ILE A 398 5.68 22.37 -23.57
CA ILE A 398 7.07 22.84 -23.73
C ILE A 398 7.10 24.17 -24.50
N ALA A 399 7.64 25.20 -23.88
CA ALA A 399 7.98 26.44 -24.54
C ALA A 399 9.23 26.28 -25.42
N ASP A 400 9.14 26.78 -26.66
CA ASP A 400 10.20 26.73 -27.68
C ASP A 400 10.74 25.32 -28.00
N PRO A 401 9.91 24.37 -28.46
CA PRO A 401 10.38 23.02 -28.79
C PRO A 401 11.28 22.97 -30.04
N GLN A 402 11.49 24.10 -30.75
CA GLN A 402 12.37 24.21 -31.94
C GLN A 402 12.16 23.12 -33.01
N GLY A 403 10.89 22.77 -33.28
CA GLY A 403 10.54 21.78 -34.31
C GLY A 403 10.62 20.32 -33.87
N SER A 404 10.93 20.05 -32.59
CA SER A 404 10.67 18.76 -31.96
C SER A 404 9.16 18.56 -31.72
N PRO A 405 8.69 17.31 -31.60
CA PRO A 405 7.40 16.99 -30.98
C PRO A 405 7.28 17.68 -29.62
N ASN A 406 6.15 18.36 -29.38
CA ASN A 406 5.91 19.06 -28.12
C ASN A 406 5.24 18.13 -27.12
N LEU A 407 6.03 17.20 -26.59
CA LEU A 407 5.60 16.15 -25.67
C LEU A 407 6.51 16.17 -24.46
N LEU A 408 5.95 16.25 -23.26
CA LEU A 408 6.69 16.12 -22.01
C LEU A 408 6.33 14.78 -21.34
N LEU A 409 7.35 14.08 -20.84
CA LEU A 409 7.19 12.80 -20.14
C LEU A 409 6.11 12.85 -19.05
N TYR A 410 5.29 11.81 -18.99
CA TYR A 410 4.27 11.59 -17.96
C TYR A 410 4.39 10.15 -17.44
N SER A 411 4.26 9.91 -16.13
CA SER A 411 4.48 8.59 -15.49
C SER A 411 3.21 7.89 -14.99
N LEU A 412 2.16 8.62 -14.58
CA LEU A 412 0.94 8.03 -13.99
C LEU A 412 -0.07 7.45 -14.99
N PHE A 413 0.34 7.22 -16.23
CA PHE A 413 -0.47 6.45 -17.19
C PHE A 413 -0.28 4.93 -17.04
N ILE A 414 0.70 4.52 -16.23
CA ILE A 414 1.05 3.12 -16.02
C ILE A 414 0.07 2.58 -15.00
N ASP A 415 -0.84 1.72 -15.44
CA ASP A 415 -1.68 0.97 -14.52
C ASP A 415 -0.78 0.11 -13.61
N PRO A 416 -1.15 -0.08 -12.32
CA PRO A 416 -0.48 -1.07 -11.49
C PRO A 416 -0.48 -2.42 -12.21
N PRO A 417 0.49 -3.33 -11.97
CA PRO A 417 0.56 -4.59 -12.67
C PRO A 417 -0.80 -5.28 -12.63
N VAL A 418 -1.50 -5.28 -13.77
CA VAL A 418 -2.71 -6.07 -13.89
C VAL A 418 -2.21 -7.50 -13.80
N SER A 419 -2.62 -8.18 -12.74
CA SER A 419 -2.36 -9.60 -12.59
C SER A 419 -2.66 -10.29 -13.93
N PRO A 420 -1.84 -11.26 -14.39
CA PRO A 420 -2.10 -12.00 -15.64
C PRO A 420 -3.54 -12.53 -15.76
N CYS A 421 -4.21 -12.62 -14.61
CA CYS A 421 -5.56 -13.10 -14.36
C CYS A 421 -6.66 -12.08 -14.67
N VAL A 422 -6.34 -10.79 -14.69
CA VAL A 422 -7.24 -9.72 -15.15
C VAL A 422 -7.21 -9.64 -16.69
N ALA A 423 -6.06 -9.91 -17.30
CA ALA A 423 -5.87 -9.90 -18.75
C ALA A 423 -6.39 -11.19 -19.43
N ASP A 424 -6.24 -12.34 -18.78
CA ASP A 424 -6.81 -13.63 -19.20
C ASP A 424 -7.30 -14.45 -17.98
N PRO A 425 -8.58 -14.32 -17.60
CA PRO A 425 -9.17 -15.04 -16.47
C PRO A 425 -9.15 -16.58 -16.59
N GLY A 426 -8.73 -17.13 -17.74
CA GLY A 426 -8.62 -18.57 -17.98
C GLY A 426 -7.19 -19.13 -17.94
N ALA A 427 -6.18 -18.32 -17.63
CA ALA A 427 -4.79 -18.76 -17.60
C ALA A 427 -4.53 -19.74 -16.42
N PRO A 428 -3.76 -20.83 -16.61
CA PRO A 428 -3.41 -21.73 -15.53
C PRO A 428 -2.60 -21.02 -14.44
N GLY A 429 -3.08 -21.03 -13.19
CA GLY A 429 -2.47 -20.32 -12.06
C GLY A 429 -3.15 -19.00 -11.68
N CYS A 430 -4.30 -18.70 -12.30
CA CYS A 430 -5.06 -17.46 -12.08
C CYS A 430 -6.28 -17.53 -11.18
N ASP A 431 -6.55 -18.68 -10.58
CA ASP A 431 -7.49 -18.74 -9.47
C ASP A 431 -6.86 -18.01 -8.27
N GLN A 432 -7.63 -17.26 -7.49
CA GLN A 432 -7.12 -16.72 -6.21
C GLN A 432 -6.85 -17.89 -5.23
N PRO A 433 -5.95 -17.78 -4.23
CA PRO A 433 -5.62 -18.94 -3.40
C PRO A 433 -6.86 -19.43 -2.65
N ALA A 434 -7.30 -20.66 -2.95
CA ALA A 434 -8.47 -21.25 -2.32
C ALA A 434 -8.14 -21.95 -0.99
N SER A 435 -6.85 -22.15 -0.71
CA SER A 435 -6.34 -22.85 0.46
C SER A 435 -5.01 -22.26 0.94
N CYS A 436 -4.66 -22.48 2.21
CA CYS A 436 -3.35 -22.14 2.78
C CYS A 436 -2.22 -22.93 2.10
N ALA A 437 -2.51 -24.15 1.61
CA ALA A 437 -1.57 -24.91 0.80
C ALA A 437 -1.25 -24.20 -0.53
N GLU A 438 -2.23 -23.55 -1.15
CA GLU A 438 -2.01 -22.73 -2.34
C GLU A 438 -1.29 -21.41 -2.01
N VAL A 439 -1.55 -20.81 -0.85
CA VAL A 439 -0.76 -19.67 -0.35
C VAL A 439 0.71 -20.06 -0.25
N LEU A 440 1.02 -21.17 0.42
CA LEU A 440 2.40 -21.67 0.56
C LEU A 440 3.03 -22.05 -0.79
N ALA A 441 2.24 -22.58 -1.73
CA ALA A 441 2.72 -22.92 -3.06
C ALA A 441 3.12 -21.68 -3.88
N ARG A 442 2.43 -20.54 -3.65
CA ARG A 442 2.70 -19.26 -4.31
C ARG A 442 3.81 -18.48 -3.61
N ASP A 443 3.81 -18.52 -2.29
CA ASP A 443 4.83 -17.93 -1.43
C ASP A 443 5.42 -19.00 -0.50
N PRO A 444 6.53 -19.64 -0.88
CA PRO A 444 7.20 -20.63 -0.04
C PRO A 444 7.77 -20.06 1.28
N ALA A 445 7.79 -18.73 1.45
CA ALA A 445 8.19 -18.07 2.70
C ALA A 445 7.00 -17.79 3.62
N ALA A 446 5.76 -18.06 3.19
CA ALA A 446 4.56 -17.83 3.98
C ALA A 446 4.60 -18.59 5.33
N THR A 447 4.34 -17.87 6.42
CA THR A 447 4.34 -18.39 7.81
C THR A 447 2.93 -18.48 8.38
N ASP A 448 2.74 -19.09 9.55
CA ASP A 448 1.43 -19.13 10.21
C ASP A 448 0.88 -17.71 10.45
N GLY A 449 -0.37 -17.46 10.06
CA GLY A 449 -0.92 -16.10 10.05
C GLY A 449 -2.32 -16.02 9.45
N GLU A 450 -2.90 -14.82 9.45
CA GLU A 450 -4.18 -14.57 8.77
C GLU A 450 -3.90 -14.22 7.29
N TYR A 451 -4.59 -14.89 6.38
CA TYR A 451 -4.49 -14.70 4.92
C TYR A 451 -5.88 -14.59 4.31
N THR A 452 -5.99 -13.88 3.19
CA THR A 452 -7.22 -13.84 2.39
C THR A 452 -7.25 -15.05 1.46
N LEU A 453 -8.26 -15.89 1.62
CA LEU A 453 -8.56 -17.02 0.74
C LEU A 453 -9.86 -16.77 -0.01
N TYR A 454 -10.09 -17.54 -1.07
CA TYR A 454 -11.21 -17.33 -1.97
C TYR A 454 -11.97 -18.62 -2.21
N ILE A 455 -13.31 -18.57 -2.14
CA ILE A 455 -14.15 -19.78 -2.23
C ILE A 455 -13.98 -20.42 -3.61
N GLY A 456 -13.32 -21.58 -3.67
CA GLY A 456 -13.00 -22.25 -4.93
C GLY A 456 -12.16 -21.40 -5.89
N GLY A 457 -11.43 -20.39 -5.37
CA GLY A 457 -10.64 -19.44 -6.15
C GLY A 457 -11.42 -18.27 -6.76
N ASP A 458 -12.72 -18.13 -6.45
CA ASP A 458 -13.57 -17.03 -6.92
C ASP A 458 -13.23 -15.70 -6.24
N GLU A 459 -12.67 -14.76 -7.00
CA GLU A 459 -12.29 -13.41 -6.56
C GLU A 459 -13.46 -12.62 -5.93
N GLY A 460 -14.70 -12.92 -6.32
CA GLY A 460 -15.90 -12.30 -5.75
C GLY A 460 -16.31 -12.87 -4.38
N GLN A 461 -15.60 -13.87 -3.87
CA GLN A 461 -15.89 -14.54 -2.60
C GLN A 461 -14.66 -14.63 -1.68
N PRO A 462 -14.05 -13.50 -1.29
CA PRO A 462 -12.93 -13.50 -0.36
C PRO A 462 -13.37 -13.82 1.07
N TRP A 463 -12.51 -14.47 1.85
CA TRP A 463 -12.67 -14.63 3.28
C TRP A 463 -11.31 -14.70 3.98
N THR A 464 -11.24 -14.21 5.21
CA THR A 464 -10.02 -14.25 6.01
C THR A 464 -9.91 -15.58 6.74
N ALA A 465 -8.82 -16.31 6.47
CA ALA A 465 -8.49 -17.58 7.10
C ALA A 465 -7.20 -17.47 7.90
N TYR A 466 -7.17 -18.07 9.09
CA TYR A 466 -5.93 -18.31 9.80
C TYR A 466 -5.27 -19.57 9.25
N CYS A 467 -4.14 -19.42 8.57
CA CYS A 467 -3.31 -20.50 8.09
C CYS A 467 -2.38 -20.98 9.20
N HIS A 468 -2.45 -22.27 9.51
CA HIS A 468 -1.66 -22.93 10.55
C HIS A 468 -0.84 -24.08 9.98
N ASP A 469 0.31 -24.35 10.59
CA ASP A 469 1.27 -25.37 10.17
C ASP A 469 1.78 -25.15 8.73
N MET A 470 2.05 -23.89 8.39
CA MET A 470 2.55 -23.47 7.07
C MET A 470 3.92 -24.08 6.76
N ALA A 471 4.73 -24.35 7.77
CA ALA A 471 6.00 -25.07 7.62
C ALA A 471 5.83 -26.59 7.42
N GLY A 472 4.62 -27.12 7.68
CA GLY A 472 4.29 -28.54 7.65
C GLY A 472 3.19 -28.86 6.65
N THR A 473 2.00 -29.20 7.14
CA THR A 473 0.80 -29.41 6.31
C THR A 473 -0.19 -28.28 6.57
N PRO A 474 -0.19 -27.23 5.72
CA PRO A 474 -1.06 -26.08 5.89
C PRO A 474 -2.52 -26.47 6.09
N ALA A 475 -3.16 -25.84 7.06
CA ALA A 475 -4.59 -25.98 7.33
C ALA A 475 -5.23 -24.62 7.61
N GLU A 476 -6.43 -24.44 7.07
CA GLU A 476 -7.21 -23.21 7.09
C GLU A 476 -8.19 -23.22 8.27
N TYR A 477 -8.22 -22.14 9.05
CA TYR A 477 -9.13 -21.99 10.18
C TYR A 477 -9.95 -20.71 10.06
N LEU A 478 -11.25 -20.83 10.29
CA LEU A 478 -12.13 -19.68 10.46
C LEU A 478 -11.98 -19.15 11.89
N THR A 479 -11.56 -17.90 12.02
CA THR A 479 -11.50 -17.19 13.30
C THR A 479 -12.91 -16.81 13.75
N LEU A 480 -13.29 -17.21 14.97
CA LEU A 480 -14.62 -16.96 15.52
C LEU A 480 -14.63 -15.66 16.31
N VAL A 481 -15.57 -14.77 15.99
CA VAL A 481 -15.69 -13.45 16.63
C VAL A 481 -16.30 -13.57 18.04
N ASN A 482 -17.40 -14.32 18.16
CA ASN A 482 -18.09 -14.50 19.43
C ASN A 482 -17.50 -15.69 20.18
N THR A 483 -16.65 -15.43 21.17
CA THR A 483 -16.05 -16.46 22.01
C THR A 483 -16.43 -16.23 23.47
N GLY A 484 -16.59 -17.30 24.25
CA GLY A 484 -16.92 -17.18 25.68
C GLY A 484 -17.82 -18.29 26.21
N GLY A 485 -18.38 -18.04 27.39
CA GLY A 485 -19.10 -19.03 28.19
C GLY A 485 -20.39 -19.56 27.57
N ASP A 486 -20.96 -18.94 26.53
CA ASP A 486 -22.23 -19.34 25.90
C ASP A 486 -22.18 -19.40 24.35
N SER A 487 -21.01 -19.16 23.74
CA SER A 487 -20.85 -19.15 22.28
C SER A 487 -19.79 -20.14 21.83
N ASN A 488 -20.01 -20.77 20.66
CA ASN A 488 -19.03 -21.59 19.96
C ASN A 488 -18.39 -22.70 20.82
N PHE A 489 -19.19 -23.68 21.24
CA PHE A 489 -18.74 -24.76 22.10
C PHE A 489 -19.49 -26.07 21.84
N GLY A 490 -18.86 -27.20 22.22
CA GLY A 490 -19.50 -28.50 22.40
C GLY A 490 -19.51 -28.90 23.88
N GLN A 491 -20.54 -29.61 24.33
CA GLN A 491 -20.63 -30.06 25.72
C GLN A 491 -21.19 -31.47 25.86
N TYR A 492 -20.58 -32.20 26.78
CA TYR A 492 -21.12 -33.41 27.37
C TYR A 492 -21.47 -33.14 28.83
N THR A 493 -22.77 -33.06 29.11
CA THR A 493 -23.29 -32.91 30.47
C THR A 493 -23.17 -34.23 31.23
N ALA A 494 -22.48 -34.20 32.37
CA ALA A 494 -22.28 -35.36 33.23
C ALA A 494 -23.57 -35.74 33.96
N GLY A 495 -23.80 -37.05 34.12
CA GLY A 495 -25.01 -37.55 34.77
C GLY A 495 -25.38 -38.97 34.31
N GLY A 496 -26.25 -39.62 35.09
CA GLY A 496 -26.72 -40.98 34.83
C GLY A 496 -25.57 -41.98 34.71
N SER A 497 -25.44 -42.60 33.52
CA SER A 497 -24.42 -43.61 33.21
C SER A 497 -23.02 -43.02 32.97
N SER A 498 -22.86 -41.70 33.08
CA SER A 498 -21.60 -41.00 32.85
C SER A 498 -21.21 -40.07 34.01
N PRO A 499 -20.64 -40.63 35.09
CA PRO A 499 -20.26 -39.86 36.28
C PRO A 499 -19.02 -38.99 36.03
N GLY A 500 -18.96 -37.84 36.69
CA GLY A 500 -17.85 -36.89 36.58
C GLY A 500 -18.33 -35.44 36.66
N THR A 501 -17.65 -34.55 35.94
CA THR A 501 -18.03 -33.15 35.72
C THR A 501 -18.32 -32.89 34.24
N ASN A 502 -19.13 -31.87 33.96
CA ASN A 502 -19.48 -31.52 32.58
C ASN A 502 -18.22 -31.25 31.77
N VAL A 503 -18.08 -31.92 30.63
CA VAL A 503 -17.00 -31.66 29.68
C VAL A 503 -17.47 -30.56 28.74
N ARG A 504 -16.85 -29.39 28.81
CA ARG A 504 -17.16 -28.27 27.93
C ARG A 504 -15.93 -27.83 27.18
N THR A 505 -16.00 -27.86 25.85
CA THR A 505 -14.91 -27.46 24.95
C THR A 505 -15.34 -26.26 24.14
N SER A 506 -14.67 -25.12 24.37
CA SER A 506 -14.89 -23.84 23.70
C SER A 506 -13.83 -23.62 22.63
N TYR A 507 -14.23 -23.01 21.51
CA TYR A 507 -13.40 -22.83 20.32
C TYR A 507 -13.17 -21.35 20.05
N THR A 508 -11.92 -20.99 19.73
CA THR A 508 -11.57 -19.65 19.23
C THR A 508 -11.42 -19.63 17.72
N ARG A 509 -11.10 -20.78 17.12
CA ARG A 509 -11.12 -21.01 15.68
C ARG A 509 -11.64 -22.41 15.38
N VAL A 510 -12.20 -22.59 14.20
CA VAL A 510 -12.67 -23.89 13.70
C VAL A 510 -12.06 -24.17 12.34
N ARG A 511 -11.63 -25.40 12.11
CA ARG A 511 -11.01 -25.79 10.84
C ARG A 511 -12.02 -25.81 9.72
N ILE A 512 -11.68 -25.22 8.58
CA ILE A 512 -12.47 -25.29 7.35
C ILE A 512 -11.81 -26.28 6.40
N ASP A 513 -12.61 -27.09 5.73
CA ASP A 513 -12.17 -27.84 4.55
C ASP A 513 -12.54 -27.05 3.29
N PRO A 514 -11.56 -26.54 2.53
CA PRO A 514 -11.84 -25.71 1.36
C PRO A 514 -12.45 -26.52 0.19
N ALA A 515 -12.36 -27.86 0.19
CA ALA A 515 -12.87 -28.67 -0.89
C ALA A 515 -14.41 -28.76 -0.92
N ASP A 516 -15.04 -28.70 0.25
CA ASP A 516 -16.50 -28.81 0.40
C ASP A 516 -17.12 -27.68 1.25
N MET A 517 -16.31 -26.69 1.62
CA MET A 517 -16.70 -25.54 2.45
C MET A 517 -17.46 -25.97 3.71
N SER A 518 -16.84 -26.84 4.51
CA SER A 518 -17.42 -27.33 5.76
C SER A 518 -16.49 -27.18 6.94
N ILE A 519 -17.07 -26.97 8.13
CA ILE A 519 -16.32 -27.03 9.38
C ILE A 519 -16.00 -28.49 9.69
N VAL A 520 -14.72 -28.80 9.90
CA VAL A 520 -14.24 -30.09 10.40
C VAL A 520 -14.43 -30.12 11.92
N ILE A 521 -15.62 -30.46 12.38
CA ILE A 521 -16.03 -30.24 13.78
C ILE A 521 -15.23 -31.04 14.82
N VAL A 522 -14.51 -32.09 14.39
CA VAL A 522 -13.65 -32.90 15.27
C VAL A 522 -12.27 -32.29 15.51
N ASP A 523 -11.88 -31.29 14.72
CA ASP A 523 -10.61 -30.61 14.89
C ASP A 523 -10.65 -29.75 16.15
N LYS A 524 -9.77 -30.05 17.10
CA LYS A 524 -9.72 -29.44 18.44
C LYS A 524 -8.52 -28.51 18.62
N THR A 525 -7.81 -28.16 17.55
CA THR A 525 -6.52 -27.45 17.58
C THR A 525 -6.63 -26.13 18.35
N PHE A 526 -7.62 -25.29 18.01
CA PHE A 526 -7.87 -24.01 18.68
C PHE A 526 -9.02 -24.08 19.69
N SER A 527 -8.93 -25.08 20.59
CA SER A 527 -9.95 -25.31 21.62
C SER A 527 -9.39 -25.39 23.05
N THR A 528 -10.19 -24.89 24.01
CA THR A 528 -9.94 -25.07 25.44
C THR A 528 -11.07 -25.88 26.05
N SER A 529 -10.75 -26.86 26.89
CA SER A 529 -11.74 -27.73 27.52
C SER A 529 -11.68 -27.70 29.04
N THR A 530 -12.82 -27.91 29.69
CA THR A 530 -12.97 -28.03 31.14
C THR A 530 -13.76 -29.28 31.48
N GLY A 531 -13.50 -29.83 32.67
CA GLY A 531 -14.20 -31.01 33.20
C GLY A 531 -13.72 -32.34 32.63
N SER A 532 -14.24 -33.43 33.21
CA SER A 532 -13.95 -34.79 32.77
C SER A 532 -15.02 -35.74 33.31
N LEU A 533 -15.44 -36.69 32.48
CA LEU A 533 -16.40 -37.73 32.85
C LEU A 533 -15.99 -39.09 32.31
N ASP A 534 -16.55 -40.15 32.90
CA ASP A 534 -16.36 -41.53 32.43
C ASP A 534 -17.54 -41.96 31.55
N HIS A 535 -17.27 -42.37 30.32
CA HIS A 535 -18.25 -43.00 29.43
C HIS A 535 -17.86 -44.45 29.14
N GLY A 536 -18.50 -45.38 29.84
CA GLY A 536 -18.28 -46.82 29.62
C GLY A 536 -16.84 -47.29 29.88
N GLY A 537 -16.12 -46.65 30.80
CA GLY A 537 -14.72 -46.92 31.12
C GLY A 537 -13.72 -46.07 30.34
N THR A 538 -14.18 -45.15 29.48
CA THR A 538 -13.35 -44.22 28.72
C THR A 538 -13.51 -42.82 29.29
N ALA A 539 -12.40 -42.22 29.72
CA ALA A 539 -12.39 -40.83 30.15
C ALA A 539 -12.62 -39.90 28.93
N VAL A 540 -13.63 -39.04 29.03
CA VAL A 540 -13.89 -37.95 28.08
C VAL A 540 -13.50 -36.65 28.77
N ASP A 541 -12.63 -35.88 28.14
CA ASP A 541 -12.13 -34.59 28.64
C ASP A 541 -12.21 -33.47 27.58
N ARG A 542 -12.58 -33.79 26.35
CA ARG A 542 -12.86 -32.85 25.26
C ARG A 542 -14.04 -33.29 24.41
N MET A 543 -14.77 -32.31 23.89
CA MET A 543 -15.90 -32.46 22.99
C MET A 543 -15.62 -31.79 21.66
N SER A 544 -16.06 -32.41 20.57
CA SER A 544 -16.06 -31.83 19.23
C SER A 544 -17.00 -30.62 19.15
N TYR A 545 -16.73 -29.71 18.21
CA TYR A 545 -17.53 -28.51 17.99
C TYR A 545 -18.98 -28.87 17.60
N ALA A 546 -19.95 -28.07 18.05
CA ALA A 546 -21.36 -28.25 17.73
C ALA A 546 -21.98 -29.61 18.12
N ILE A 547 -21.50 -30.28 19.17
CA ILE A 547 -22.10 -31.52 19.69
C ILE A 547 -22.65 -31.32 21.11
N ALA A 548 -23.94 -31.63 21.29
CA ALA A 548 -24.64 -31.62 22.57
C ALA A 548 -24.93 -33.06 23.02
N MET A 549 -24.42 -33.50 24.17
CA MET A 549 -24.56 -34.89 24.65
C MET A 549 -24.88 -35.00 26.15
N SER A 550 -25.66 -36.02 26.54
CA SER A 550 -25.86 -36.43 27.94
C SER A 550 -26.26 -37.92 28.06
N CYS A 551 -26.10 -38.49 29.26
CA CYS A 551 -26.51 -39.86 29.61
C CYS A 551 -27.50 -39.93 30.79
N ASP A 552 -28.15 -38.82 31.13
CA ASP A 552 -28.95 -38.67 32.34
C ASP A 552 -30.46 -38.90 32.12
N SER A 553 -30.85 -39.41 30.95
CA SER A 553 -32.24 -39.60 30.52
C SER A 553 -33.02 -38.29 30.25
N SER A 554 -32.32 -37.15 30.13
CA SER A 554 -32.87 -35.85 29.72
C SER A 554 -32.09 -35.26 28.54
N ASP A 555 -32.52 -34.12 27.99
CA ASP A 555 -31.84 -33.37 26.93
C ASP A 555 -30.88 -32.29 27.48
N SER A 556 -30.27 -32.55 28.65
CA SER A 556 -29.42 -31.61 29.38
C SER A 556 -28.06 -31.29 28.74
N GLY A 557 -27.67 -32.01 27.69
CA GLY A 557 -26.50 -31.68 26.87
C GLY A 557 -26.77 -30.42 26.07
N VAL A 558 -25.77 -29.56 25.91
CA VAL A 558 -25.90 -28.28 25.20
C VAL A 558 -24.71 -28.04 24.26
N ALA A 559 -24.94 -27.35 23.15
CA ALA A 559 -23.89 -26.84 22.28
C ALA A 559 -24.36 -25.59 21.55
N ASN A 560 -23.42 -24.81 21.05
CA ASN A 560 -23.71 -23.60 20.28
C ASN A 560 -22.76 -23.45 19.11
N VAL A 561 -23.32 -23.00 17.98
CA VAL A 561 -22.63 -22.47 16.81
C VAL A 561 -22.98 -21.00 16.69
N ASP A 562 -22.00 -20.12 16.55
CA ASP A 562 -22.20 -18.68 16.40
C ASP A 562 -21.18 -18.11 15.40
N LEU A 563 -21.61 -18.02 14.14
CA LEU A 563 -20.84 -17.54 12.99
C LEU A 563 -21.04 -16.04 12.72
N ARG A 564 -21.74 -15.32 13.60
CA ARG A 564 -21.96 -13.87 13.40
C ARG A 564 -20.62 -13.14 13.40
N GLY A 565 -20.48 -12.20 12.48
CA GLY A 565 -19.21 -11.50 12.24
C GLY A 565 -18.24 -12.25 11.32
N THR A 566 -18.66 -13.38 10.74
CA THR A 566 -17.94 -14.08 9.67
C THR A 566 -18.76 -14.03 8.37
N PRO A 567 -18.15 -14.23 7.19
CA PRO A 567 -18.87 -14.25 5.91
C PRO A 567 -19.60 -15.59 5.66
N PHE A 568 -19.93 -16.35 6.71
CA PHE A 568 -20.54 -17.67 6.58
C PHE A 568 -21.87 -17.80 7.33
N ALA A 569 -22.74 -18.62 6.75
CA ALA A 569 -23.96 -19.13 7.36
C ALA A 569 -23.94 -20.66 7.38
N ILE A 570 -24.70 -21.26 8.29
CA ILE A 570 -24.91 -22.70 8.39
C ILE A 570 -25.72 -23.17 7.17
N ASP A 571 -25.21 -24.16 6.45
CA ASP A 571 -25.90 -24.80 5.31
C ASP A 571 -26.15 -26.30 5.58
N GLY A 572 -26.07 -26.69 6.85
CA GLY A 572 -26.18 -28.07 7.31
C GLY A 572 -27.38 -28.33 8.21
N GLU A 573 -27.94 -29.53 8.11
CA GLU A 573 -28.93 -30.02 9.07
C GLU A 573 -28.26 -30.64 10.31
N PHE A 574 -29.05 -30.84 11.36
CA PHE A 574 -28.63 -31.50 12.58
C PHE A 574 -29.46 -32.78 12.79
N CYS A 575 -28.83 -33.83 13.29
CA CYS A 575 -29.45 -35.10 13.59
C CYS A 575 -29.27 -35.48 15.05
N GLN A 576 -30.10 -36.41 15.50
CA GLN A 576 -29.96 -37.07 16.79
C GLN A 576 -29.38 -38.47 16.60
N GLY A 577 -28.46 -38.86 17.47
CA GLY A 577 -27.86 -40.18 17.47
C GLY A 577 -27.64 -40.72 18.88
N GLY A 578 -27.24 -42.00 18.95
CA GLY A 578 -27.09 -42.71 20.22
C GLY A 578 -28.35 -43.49 20.63
N PHE A 579 -28.37 -43.98 21.87
CA PHE A 579 -29.44 -44.86 22.34
C PHE A 579 -30.56 -44.07 23.02
N ASN A 580 -31.79 -44.23 22.54
CA ASN A 580 -32.97 -43.46 23.01
C ASN A 580 -32.67 -41.96 23.12
N SER A 581 -32.19 -41.37 22.03
CA SER A 581 -31.81 -39.96 21.97
C SER A 581 -33.00 -39.02 22.16
N VAL A 582 -32.76 -37.91 22.85
CA VAL A 582 -33.65 -36.75 22.91
C VAL A 582 -32.83 -35.48 22.69
N GLY A 583 -33.47 -34.41 22.22
CA GLY A 583 -32.80 -33.13 21.96
C GLY A 583 -33.43 -32.39 20.78
N GLY A 584 -32.73 -31.39 20.27
CA GLY A 584 -33.13 -30.63 19.10
C GLY A 584 -32.16 -29.50 18.79
N THR A 585 -32.43 -28.80 17.70
CA THR A 585 -31.67 -27.62 17.28
C THR A 585 -32.61 -26.47 16.97
N THR A 586 -32.26 -25.27 17.41
CA THR A 586 -32.91 -24.02 17.00
C THR A 586 -31.89 -23.19 16.23
N VAL A 587 -32.20 -22.86 14.98
CA VAL A 587 -31.34 -22.04 14.10
C VAL A 587 -31.95 -20.64 13.98
N SER A 588 -31.10 -19.60 14.01
CA SER A 588 -31.53 -18.21 13.82
C SER A 588 -32.05 -17.97 12.39
N ALA A 589 -32.85 -16.92 12.20
CA ALA A 589 -33.48 -16.65 10.89
C ALA A 589 -32.49 -16.34 9.75
N ASN A 590 -31.24 -15.97 10.08
CA ASN A 590 -30.16 -15.73 9.14
C ASN A 590 -29.15 -16.87 9.07
N ASP A 591 -29.46 -18.02 9.69
CA ASP A 591 -28.65 -19.22 9.69
C ASP A 591 -27.22 -19.07 10.28
N GLN A 592 -26.95 -18.03 11.06
CA GLN A 592 -25.62 -17.79 11.64
C GLN A 592 -25.48 -18.26 13.09
N VAL A 593 -26.57 -18.58 13.79
CA VAL A 593 -26.53 -19.09 15.16
C VAL A 593 -27.37 -20.36 15.26
N ALA A 594 -26.82 -21.41 15.88
CA ALA A 594 -27.57 -22.61 16.21
C ALA A 594 -27.34 -23.01 17.67
N ASP A 595 -28.43 -23.16 18.41
CA ASP A 595 -28.45 -23.69 19.77
C ASP A 595 -28.95 -25.13 19.74
N LEU A 596 -28.16 -26.04 20.32
CA LEU A 596 -28.43 -27.47 20.33
C LEU A 596 -28.69 -27.95 21.75
N THR A 597 -29.68 -28.82 21.90
CA THR A 597 -29.85 -29.69 23.07
C THR A 597 -29.70 -31.14 22.66
N GLY A 598 -29.19 -31.99 23.55
CA GLY A 598 -28.96 -33.40 23.23
C GLY A 598 -28.79 -34.27 24.48
N GLY A 599 -29.19 -35.53 24.39
CA GLY A 599 -29.14 -36.43 25.54
C GLY A 599 -30.04 -37.65 25.42
N GLY A 600 -30.63 -38.07 26.54
CA GLY A 600 -31.42 -39.28 26.67
C GLY A 600 -30.62 -40.38 27.36
N PHE A 601 -30.73 -41.62 26.90
CA PHE A 601 -29.93 -42.71 27.44
C PHE A 601 -28.60 -42.84 26.68
N CYS A 602 -27.76 -41.81 26.81
CA CYS A 602 -26.52 -41.63 26.03
C CYS A 602 -26.77 -41.30 24.56
N GLY A 603 -27.67 -40.34 24.32
CA GLY A 603 -27.87 -39.74 23.01
C GLY A 603 -27.21 -38.38 22.89
N TYR A 604 -27.17 -37.86 21.66
CA TYR A 604 -26.58 -36.58 21.31
C TYR A 604 -27.29 -35.95 20.10
N THR A 605 -27.08 -34.65 19.94
CA THR A 605 -27.41 -33.89 18.72
C THR A 605 -26.12 -33.38 18.08
N ALA A 606 -25.96 -33.55 16.78
CA ALA A 606 -24.77 -33.20 16.02
C ALA A 606 -25.11 -32.82 14.56
N PRO A 607 -24.21 -32.14 13.84
CA PRO A 607 -24.33 -31.90 12.40
C PRO A 607 -24.48 -33.19 11.59
N VAL A 608 -25.28 -33.13 10.52
CA VAL A 608 -25.48 -34.20 9.54
C VAL A 608 -24.33 -34.23 8.54
N VAL A 609 -23.85 -35.43 8.18
CA VAL A 609 -23.05 -35.61 6.97
C VAL A 609 -23.97 -35.80 5.77
N PRO A 610 -23.87 -34.96 4.72
CA PRO A 610 -24.62 -35.16 3.50
C PRO A 610 -24.44 -36.58 2.95
N GLY A 611 -25.54 -37.34 2.88
CA GLY A 611 -25.56 -38.71 2.34
C GLY A 611 -25.29 -39.84 3.35
N ALA A 612 -25.07 -39.56 4.64
CA ALA A 612 -24.92 -40.61 5.65
C ALA A 612 -26.29 -41.16 6.12
N PRO A 613 -26.46 -42.49 6.25
CA PRO A 613 -27.74 -43.09 6.64
C PRO A 613 -28.06 -42.99 8.14
N ASN A 614 -27.07 -42.65 8.98
CA ASN A 614 -27.21 -42.52 10.44
C ASN A 614 -26.44 -41.29 10.93
N CYS A 615 -26.86 -40.75 12.07
CA CYS A 615 -26.14 -39.67 12.73
C CYS A 615 -24.72 -40.14 13.14
N PRO A 616 -23.66 -39.41 12.76
CA PRO A 616 -22.27 -39.76 13.07
C PRO A 616 -22.01 -39.84 14.59
N GLY A 617 -21.16 -40.79 15.04
CA GLY A 617 -20.95 -41.07 16.46
C GLY A 617 -20.46 -39.86 17.29
N GLY A 618 -21.25 -39.41 18.28
CA GLY A 618 -21.08 -38.13 18.96
C GLY A 618 -19.77 -37.84 19.72
N PHE A 619 -18.87 -38.81 19.90
CA PHE A 619 -17.55 -38.58 20.53
C PHE A 619 -16.42 -39.44 19.95
N ASN A 620 -16.70 -40.35 19.00
CA ASN A 620 -15.67 -41.18 18.40
C ASN A 620 -14.98 -40.35 17.31
N ASP A 621 -13.71 -40.01 17.50
CA ASP A 621 -12.86 -39.20 16.62
C ASP A 621 -12.68 -39.81 15.22
N GLN A 622 -13.74 -39.88 14.41
CA GLN A 622 -13.72 -40.34 13.03
C GLN A 622 -13.82 -39.12 12.09
N PRO A 623 -12.69 -38.49 11.74
CA PRO A 623 -12.68 -37.20 11.02
C PRO A 623 -13.42 -37.21 9.68
N SER A 624 -13.56 -38.37 9.02
CA SER A 624 -14.26 -38.48 7.73
C SER A 624 -15.80 -38.42 7.83
N GLN A 625 -16.38 -38.37 9.03
CA GLN A 625 -17.82 -38.49 9.25
C GLN A 625 -18.45 -37.29 9.98
N HIS A 626 -17.76 -36.17 10.13
CA HIS A 626 -18.25 -35.09 10.99
C HIS A 626 -17.91 -33.73 10.38
N ARG A 627 -18.87 -33.18 9.62
CA ARG A 627 -18.76 -31.91 8.91
C ARG A 627 -20.01 -31.07 9.13
N LEU A 628 -19.84 -29.76 9.25
CA LEU A 628 -20.94 -28.80 9.23
C LEU A 628 -20.79 -27.93 7.97
N PRO A 629 -21.58 -28.19 6.91
CA PRO A 629 -21.55 -27.38 5.68
C PRO A 629 -21.81 -25.90 5.94
N LEU A 630 -21.12 -25.05 5.19
CA LEU A 630 -21.26 -23.61 5.23
C LEU A 630 -21.69 -23.06 3.87
N ARG A 631 -22.44 -21.96 3.90
CA ARG A 631 -22.75 -21.12 2.75
C ARG A 631 -22.06 -19.77 2.92
N TYR A 632 -21.36 -19.32 1.88
CA TYR A 632 -20.74 -18.00 1.84
C TYR A 632 -21.81 -16.89 1.69
N LEU A 633 -21.65 -15.81 2.45
CA LEU A 633 -22.46 -14.60 2.44
C LEU A 633 -21.63 -13.49 1.78
N ALA A 634 -21.95 -13.10 0.55
CA ALA A 634 -21.23 -12.02 -0.13
C ALA A 634 -21.28 -10.71 0.68
N VAL A 635 -20.16 -9.97 0.71
CA VAL A 635 -20.10 -8.62 1.28
C VAL A 635 -21.07 -7.71 0.49
N PRO A 636 -22.13 -7.17 1.11
CA PRO A 636 -23.19 -6.53 0.36
C PRO A 636 -22.76 -5.14 -0.10
N ALA A 637 -22.77 -4.91 -1.42
CA ALA A 637 -22.56 -3.59 -2.02
C ALA A 637 -23.88 -2.85 -2.29
N SER A 638 -25.02 -3.53 -2.15
CA SER A 638 -26.35 -2.97 -2.39
C SER A 638 -27.41 -3.58 -1.47
N CYS A 639 -28.52 -2.86 -1.29
CA CYS A 639 -29.70 -3.36 -0.58
C CYS A 639 -30.35 -4.53 -1.32
N ALA A 640 -30.23 -4.57 -2.65
CA ALA A 640 -30.68 -5.70 -3.46
C ALA A 640 -29.94 -6.99 -3.12
N GLU A 641 -28.65 -6.91 -2.81
CA GLU A 641 -27.84 -8.05 -2.37
C GLU A 641 -28.21 -8.51 -0.97
N ILE A 642 -28.48 -7.57 -0.06
CA ILE A 642 -29.01 -7.90 1.27
C ILE A 642 -30.35 -8.66 1.15
N LYS A 643 -31.25 -8.20 0.28
CA LYS A 643 -32.51 -8.89 -0.01
C LYS A 643 -32.29 -10.27 -0.63
N ALA A 644 -31.31 -10.40 -1.53
CA ALA A 644 -30.98 -11.68 -2.15
C ALA A 644 -30.42 -12.68 -1.11
N ALA A 645 -29.59 -12.21 -0.18
CA ALA A 645 -29.02 -13.01 0.89
C ALA A 645 -30.05 -13.36 1.98
N ASN A 646 -30.99 -12.45 2.26
CA ASN A 646 -32.07 -12.61 3.22
C ASN A 646 -33.39 -12.05 2.66
N ALA A 647 -34.21 -12.95 2.10
CA ALA A 647 -35.51 -12.58 1.52
C ALA A 647 -36.52 -12.03 2.55
N GLY A 648 -36.24 -12.18 3.86
CA GLY A 648 -37.02 -11.60 4.95
C GLY A 648 -36.45 -10.31 5.54
N ALA A 649 -35.41 -9.74 4.92
CA ALA A 649 -34.84 -8.45 5.33
C ALA A 649 -35.89 -7.34 5.17
N ALA A 650 -36.04 -6.51 6.21
CA ALA A 650 -37.01 -5.42 6.24
C ALA A 650 -36.33 -4.06 5.98
N ASP A 651 -37.12 -3.02 5.68
CA ASP A 651 -36.59 -1.65 5.60
C ASP A 651 -35.85 -1.26 6.88
N GLY A 652 -34.64 -0.71 6.74
CA GLY A 652 -33.78 -0.45 7.89
C GLY A 652 -32.37 0.00 7.51
N GLU A 653 -31.56 0.32 8.53
CA GLU A 653 -30.14 0.64 8.34
C GLU A 653 -29.33 -0.67 8.23
N TYR A 654 -28.49 -0.76 7.22
CA TYR A 654 -27.58 -1.88 6.97
C TYR A 654 -26.18 -1.35 6.64
N THR A 655 -25.15 -2.15 6.87
CA THR A 655 -23.80 -1.84 6.42
C THR A 655 -23.62 -2.34 5.00
N LEU A 656 -23.26 -1.43 4.09
CA LEU A 656 -22.84 -1.71 2.73
C LEU A 656 -21.37 -1.34 2.56
N TYR A 657 -20.75 -1.84 1.49
CA TYR A 657 -19.33 -1.62 1.23
C TYR A 657 -19.16 -1.06 -0.19
N VAL A 658 -18.46 0.08 -0.31
CA VAL A 658 -18.19 0.69 -1.62
C VAL A 658 -17.32 -0.25 -2.44
N ASP A 659 -17.74 -0.57 -3.66
CA ASP A 659 -17.05 -1.51 -4.55
C ASP A 659 -16.72 -2.88 -3.92
N ARG A 660 -17.50 -3.31 -2.90
CA ARG A 660 -17.23 -4.52 -2.09
C ARG A 660 -15.91 -4.49 -1.32
N ASP A 661 -15.32 -3.31 -1.12
CA ASP A 661 -14.10 -3.12 -0.35
C ASP A 661 -14.44 -3.09 1.15
N GLU A 662 -14.03 -4.11 1.89
CA GLU A 662 -14.26 -4.22 3.34
C GLU A 662 -13.66 -3.05 4.14
N SER A 663 -12.64 -2.37 3.59
CA SER A 663 -12.05 -1.17 4.19
C SER A 663 -12.91 0.09 4.01
N LYS A 664 -13.95 0.04 3.16
CA LYS A 664 -14.85 1.15 2.85
C LYS A 664 -16.31 0.91 3.28
N PRO A 665 -16.58 0.62 4.57
CA PRO A 665 -17.93 0.40 5.05
C PRO A 665 -18.72 1.72 5.15
N TRP A 666 -20.00 1.67 4.82
CA TRP A 666 -20.92 2.78 5.07
C TRP A 666 -22.31 2.27 5.48
N THR A 667 -23.02 3.09 6.26
CA THR A 667 -24.36 2.76 6.72
C THR A 667 -25.39 3.28 5.72
N ALA A 668 -26.12 2.37 5.10
CA ALA A 668 -27.19 2.65 4.15
C ALA A 668 -28.55 2.34 4.77
N TYR A 669 -29.51 3.25 4.59
CA TYR A 669 -30.91 2.91 4.82
C TYR A 669 -31.47 2.22 3.57
N CYS A 670 -31.77 0.93 3.69
CA CYS A 670 -32.43 0.16 2.65
C CYS A 670 -33.95 0.36 2.72
N HIS A 671 -34.52 0.87 1.63
CA HIS A 671 -35.95 1.12 1.49
C HIS A 671 -36.58 0.24 0.42
N ASP A 672 -37.86 -0.10 0.56
CA ASP A 672 -38.62 -0.98 -0.33
C ASP A 672 -38.01 -2.39 -0.42
N MET A 673 -37.60 -2.93 0.71
CA MET A 673 -37.03 -4.28 0.82
C MET A 673 -38.04 -5.37 0.42
N ASP A 674 -39.34 -5.11 0.54
CA ASP A 674 -40.38 -5.99 0.01
C ASP A 674 -40.50 -5.93 -1.53
N GLY A 675 -40.16 -4.79 -2.14
CA GLY A 675 -40.26 -4.50 -3.57
C GLY A 675 -38.91 -4.46 -4.29
N THR A 676 -38.52 -3.30 -4.81
CA THR A 676 -37.22 -3.07 -5.47
C THR A 676 -36.34 -2.22 -4.54
N PRO A 677 -35.41 -2.85 -3.79
CA PRO A 677 -34.62 -2.14 -2.80
C PRO A 677 -33.89 -0.94 -3.39
N SER A 678 -33.83 0.15 -2.63
CA SER A 678 -33.05 1.34 -2.96
C SER A 678 -32.27 1.82 -1.74
N GLU A 679 -31.06 2.27 -1.99
CA GLU A 679 -30.10 2.72 -0.99
C GLU A 679 -30.27 4.22 -0.71
N PHE A 680 -30.32 4.59 0.57
CA PHE A 680 -30.37 5.97 1.01
C PHE A 680 -29.26 6.27 2.01
N LEU A 681 -28.58 7.40 1.82
CA LEU A 681 -27.64 7.93 2.80
C LEU A 681 -28.41 8.69 3.88
N SER A 682 -28.26 8.25 5.14
CA SER A 682 -28.85 8.92 6.29
C SER A 682 -28.09 10.20 6.64
N LEU A 683 -28.82 11.32 6.75
CA LEU A 683 -28.23 12.65 6.89
C LEU A 683 -28.34 13.20 8.32
N PRO A 684 -27.36 13.97 8.79
CA PRO A 684 -27.44 14.65 10.09
C PRO A 684 -28.61 15.65 10.11
N SER A 685 -29.39 15.61 11.19
CA SER A 685 -30.57 16.47 11.37
C SER A 685 -30.22 17.85 11.93
N GLY A 686 -30.88 18.89 11.46
CA GLY A 686 -30.79 20.26 11.99
C GLY A 686 -31.67 21.23 11.20
N ALA A 687 -32.07 22.36 11.80
CA ALA A 687 -32.91 23.35 11.11
C ALA A 687 -32.20 23.98 9.89
N ASP A 688 -30.87 24.06 9.96
CA ASP A 688 -29.99 24.66 8.96
C ASP A 688 -29.10 23.61 8.28
N LYS A 689 -29.48 22.33 8.32
CA LYS A 689 -28.74 21.24 7.66
C LYS A 689 -29.59 20.62 6.56
N ASN A 690 -28.94 20.19 5.49
CA ASN A 690 -29.54 19.31 4.48
C ASN A 690 -30.88 19.83 3.94
N PHE A 691 -30.85 21.05 3.40
CA PHE A 691 -32.02 21.72 2.85
C PHE A 691 -31.70 22.45 1.55
N ALA A 692 -32.74 22.71 0.76
CA ALA A 692 -32.70 23.52 -0.45
C ALA A 692 -33.83 24.55 -0.42
N GLN A 693 -33.56 25.77 -0.91
CA GLN A 693 -34.54 26.86 -0.83
C GLN A 693 -34.59 27.72 -2.09
N TYR A 694 -35.82 28.01 -2.50
CA TYR A 694 -36.16 29.10 -3.38
C TYR A 694 -36.81 30.22 -2.58
N THR A 695 -36.06 31.30 -2.38
CA THR A 695 -36.52 32.51 -1.73
C THR A 695 -37.51 33.27 -2.62
N GLY A 696 -38.75 33.42 -2.14
CA GLY A 696 -39.81 34.20 -2.78
C GLY A 696 -39.55 35.70 -2.68
N GLY A 697 -39.87 36.44 -3.74
CA GLY A 697 -39.56 37.87 -3.87
C GLY A 697 -39.35 38.30 -5.32
N GLY A 698 -39.38 39.61 -5.55
CA GLY A 698 -39.17 40.18 -6.89
C GLY A 698 -40.23 39.74 -7.92
N ALA A 699 -39.80 39.05 -8.98
CA ALA A 699 -40.66 38.63 -10.09
C ALA A 699 -41.53 37.39 -9.80
N THR A 700 -41.36 36.74 -8.64
CA THR A 700 -42.09 35.52 -8.27
C THR A 700 -42.93 35.70 -7.01
N PRO A 701 -44.25 35.92 -7.13
CA PRO A 701 -45.13 36.09 -5.99
C PRO A 701 -45.37 34.75 -5.28
N GLY A 702 -45.38 34.78 -3.95
CA GLY A 702 -45.67 33.63 -3.08
C GLY A 702 -44.76 33.54 -1.85
N GLU A 703 -44.89 32.46 -1.10
CA GLU A 703 -44.04 32.14 0.04
C GLU A 703 -42.81 31.36 -0.43
N SER A 704 -41.64 31.62 0.17
CA SER A 704 -40.40 30.90 -0.14
C SER A 704 -40.60 29.39 0.01
N VAL A 705 -40.10 28.63 -0.96
CA VAL A 705 -40.15 27.17 -0.94
C VAL A 705 -38.89 26.68 -0.25
N ARG A 706 -39.04 25.89 0.81
CA ARG A 706 -37.92 25.25 1.52
C ARG A 706 -38.18 23.76 1.63
N THR A 707 -37.25 22.97 1.13
CA THR A 707 -37.27 21.51 1.18
C THR A 707 -36.12 21.00 2.05
N SER A 708 -36.43 20.19 3.06
CA SER A 708 -35.46 19.57 3.97
C SER A 708 -35.41 18.06 3.71
N TYR A 709 -34.22 17.48 3.84
CA TYR A 709 -33.95 16.07 3.53
C TYR A 709 -33.45 15.36 4.79
N SER A 710 -34.12 14.27 5.16
CA SER A 710 -33.65 13.39 6.24
C SER A 710 -32.74 12.27 5.74
N ARG A 711 -32.90 11.90 4.46
CA ARG A 711 -32.04 10.99 3.71
C ARG A 711 -32.03 11.40 2.24
N VAL A 712 -31.00 10.99 1.52
CA VAL A 712 -30.87 11.20 0.07
C VAL A 712 -30.56 9.90 -0.63
N ARG A 713 -31.14 9.70 -1.81
CA ARG A 713 -30.91 8.48 -2.58
C ARG A 713 -29.50 8.51 -3.16
N ILE A 714 -28.77 7.43 -2.97
CA ILE A 714 -27.39 7.29 -3.45
C ILE A 714 -27.30 6.09 -4.38
N ASN A 715 -26.56 6.22 -5.47
CA ASN A 715 -26.14 5.08 -6.28
C ASN A 715 -24.78 4.59 -5.77
N PRO A 716 -24.69 3.40 -5.15
CA PRO A 716 -23.45 2.91 -4.55
C PRO A 716 -22.35 2.59 -5.57
N LYS A 717 -22.69 2.46 -6.86
CA LYS A 717 -21.74 2.09 -7.93
C LYS A 717 -20.90 3.27 -8.42
N ASP A 718 -21.48 4.46 -8.46
CA ASP A 718 -20.80 5.68 -8.97
C ASP A 718 -20.75 6.79 -7.92
N LEU A 719 -21.15 6.47 -6.68
CA LEU A 719 -21.21 7.37 -5.53
C LEU A 719 -21.92 8.69 -5.85
N SER A 720 -23.05 8.61 -6.57
CA SER A 720 -23.82 9.79 -6.96
C SER A 720 -25.14 9.91 -6.20
N ILE A 721 -25.47 11.12 -5.75
CA ILE A 721 -26.77 11.43 -5.14
C ILE A 721 -27.76 11.85 -6.22
N ASP A 722 -28.93 11.22 -6.25
CA ASP A 722 -30.09 11.70 -7.02
C ASP A 722 -30.75 12.86 -6.28
N ILE A 723 -30.50 14.08 -6.75
CA ILE A 723 -31.00 15.30 -6.08
C ILE A 723 -32.50 15.52 -6.25
N LEU A 724 -33.16 14.77 -7.15
CA LEU A 724 -34.59 14.91 -7.46
C LEU A 724 -35.46 13.95 -6.64
N ASP A 725 -34.87 12.96 -5.96
CA ASP A 725 -35.59 12.01 -5.14
C ASP A 725 -36.22 12.71 -3.92
N GLN A 726 -37.53 12.50 -3.73
CA GLN A 726 -38.31 13.17 -2.68
C GLN A 726 -38.72 12.22 -1.55
N THR A 727 -38.29 10.95 -1.59
CA THR A 727 -38.80 9.87 -0.72
C THR A 727 -38.68 10.24 0.76
N PHE A 728 -37.56 10.87 1.14
CA PHE A 728 -37.28 11.33 2.51
C PHE A 728 -37.17 12.85 2.64
N ALA A 729 -37.83 13.57 1.73
CA ALA A 729 -37.88 15.03 1.70
C ALA A 729 -39.20 15.58 2.26
N SER A 730 -39.12 16.73 2.92
CA SER A 730 -40.28 17.50 3.40
C SER A 730 -40.18 18.92 2.92
N SER A 731 -41.20 19.41 2.20
CA SER A 731 -41.23 20.76 1.63
C SER A 731 -42.31 21.64 2.24
N SER A 732 -42.02 22.93 2.33
CA SER A 732 -42.93 23.96 2.83
C SER A 732 -42.91 25.20 1.93
N GLY A 733 -43.99 25.98 1.96
CA GLY A 733 -44.15 27.16 1.13
C GLY A 733 -44.57 26.85 -0.31
N SER A 734 -44.94 27.91 -1.03
CA SER A 734 -45.28 27.82 -2.45
C SER A 734 -45.19 29.18 -3.10
N LEU A 735 -44.54 29.23 -4.26
CA LEU A 735 -44.44 30.41 -5.10
C LEU A 735 -44.78 30.11 -6.56
N VAL A 736 -44.99 31.15 -7.35
CA VAL A 736 -45.24 31.03 -8.79
C VAL A 736 -44.04 31.56 -9.58
N HIS A 737 -43.45 30.71 -10.42
CA HIS A 737 -42.38 31.08 -11.35
C HIS A 737 -42.83 30.80 -12.79
N GLY A 738 -42.78 31.80 -13.68
CA GLY A 738 -43.19 31.63 -15.08
C GLY A 738 -44.63 31.13 -15.27
N GLY A 739 -45.51 31.36 -14.28
CA GLY A 739 -46.90 30.88 -14.27
C GLY A 739 -47.09 29.45 -13.76
N GLN A 740 -46.03 28.75 -13.35
CA GLN A 740 -46.09 27.42 -12.74
C GLN A 740 -45.87 27.50 -11.22
N PRO A 741 -46.62 26.73 -10.41
CA PRO A 741 -46.35 26.63 -8.99
C PRO A 741 -45.06 25.84 -8.75
N VAL A 742 -44.22 26.36 -7.87
CA VAL A 742 -43.06 25.66 -7.31
C VAL A 742 -43.39 25.35 -5.85
N ASN A 743 -43.26 24.08 -5.47
CA ASN A 743 -43.56 23.57 -4.13
C ASN A 743 -42.46 22.62 -3.61
N PHE A 744 -41.39 22.43 -4.38
CA PHE A 744 -40.26 21.56 -4.04
C PHE A 744 -38.96 22.15 -4.60
N MET A 745 -37.87 21.93 -3.89
CA MET A 745 -36.51 22.31 -4.27
C MET A 745 -35.57 21.12 -4.19
N PRO A 746 -34.89 20.76 -5.29
CA PRO A 746 -33.93 19.66 -5.31
C PRO A 746 -32.73 19.85 -4.39
N TYR A 747 -32.19 18.73 -3.92
CA TYR A 747 -31.10 18.74 -2.96
C TYR A 747 -29.87 19.47 -3.51
N GLY A 748 -29.26 20.33 -2.69
CA GLY A 748 -28.11 21.15 -3.12
C GLY A 748 -28.42 22.29 -4.10
N VAL A 749 -29.69 22.71 -4.25
CA VAL A 749 -30.06 23.82 -5.16
C VAL A 749 -30.55 25.05 -4.39
N ALA A 750 -29.96 26.21 -4.71
CA ALA A 750 -30.33 27.51 -4.13
C ALA A 750 -30.81 28.48 -5.22
N MET A 751 -31.96 29.13 -5.02
CA MET A 751 -32.57 30.00 -6.03
C MET A 751 -33.27 31.26 -5.48
N SER A 752 -33.24 32.36 -6.25
CA SER A 752 -34.10 33.53 -6.02
C SER A 752 -34.37 34.32 -7.33
N CYS A 753 -35.35 35.24 -7.28
CA CYS A 753 -35.69 36.18 -8.36
C CYS A 753 -35.73 37.65 -7.90
N ASP A 754 -35.12 37.96 -6.75
CA ASP A 754 -35.21 39.27 -6.10
C ASP A 754 -34.03 40.21 -6.41
N GLN A 755 -33.21 39.85 -7.40
CA GLN A 755 -31.99 40.56 -7.82
C GLN A 755 -30.82 40.45 -6.83
N SER A 756 -30.89 39.51 -5.88
CA SER A 756 -29.82 39.19 -4.92
C SER A 756 -29.58 37.68 -4.83
N ALA A 757 -28.50 37.23 -4.21
CA ALA A 757 -28.23 35.81 -3.92
C ALA A 757 -28.92 35.33 -2.62
N SER A 758 -30.21 35.62 -2.47
CA SER A 758 -30.98 35.34 -1.24
C SER A 758 -31.51 33.90 -1.14
N GLY A 759 -31.42 33.11 -2.22
CA GLY A 759 -31.66 31.67 -2.18
C GLY A 759 -30.52 30.97 -1.44
N VAL A 760 -30.85 29.94 -0.66
CA VAL A 760 -29.88 29.23 0.18
C VAL A 760 -30.10 27.72 0.13
N ALA A 761 -29.03 26.94 0.21
CA ALA A 761 -29.06 25.50 0.40
C ALA A 761 -27.84 25.06 1.23
N SER A 762 -27.97 23.94 1.93
CA SER A 762 -26.90 23.33 2.72
C SER A 762 -26.86 21.84 2.44
N ILE A 763 -25.67 21.33 2.11
CA ILE A 763 -25.34 19.91 2.08
C ILE A 763 -24.46 19.66 3.29
N ASP A 764 -24.86 18.76 4.19
CA ASP A 764 -24.09 18.41 5.37
C ASP A 764 -24.05 16.88 5.50
N LEU A 765 -22.91 16.30 5.12
CA LEU A 765 -22.59 14.88 5.17
C LEU A 765 -21.78 14.51 6.41
N SER A 766 -21.68 15.40 7.40
CA SER A 766 -20.89 15.15 8.61
C SER A 766 -21.37 13.90 9.35
N GLY A 767 -20.42 13.06 9.75
CA GLY A 767 -20.69 11.77 10.37
C GLY A 767 -20.97 10.62 9.39
N THR A 768 -20.93 10.88 8.09
CA THR A 768 -20.85 9.85 7.04
C THR A 768 -19.41 9.75 6.52
N PRO A 769 -19.03 8.65 5.83
CA PRO A 769 -17.70 8.53 5.23
C PRO A 769 -17.59 9.24 3.86
N PHE A 770 -18.54 10.11 3.51
CA PHE A 770 -18.58 10.74 2.20
C PHE A 770 -18.28 12.24 2.26
N ALA A 771 -17.63 12.75 1.21
CA ALA A 771 -17.44 14.17 0.94
C ALA A 771 -17.97 14.51 -0.45
N VAL A 772 -18.36 15.77 -0.67
CA VAL A 772 -18.80 16.25 -1.99
C VAL A 772 -17.57 16.41 -2.89
N ALA A 773 -17.53 15.67 -3.99
CA ALA A 773 -16.46 15.72 -5.00
C ALA A 773 -16.85 16.55 -6.24
N GLY A 774 -18.14 16.87 -6.41
CA GLY A 774 -18.65 17.62 -7.56
C GLY A 774 -18.55 19.15 -7.41
N GLU A 775 -18.33 19.84 -8.53
CA GLU A 775 -18.40 21.31 -8.60
C GLU A 775 -19.85 21.81 -8.60
N PHE A 776 -20.04 23.09 -8.30
CA PHE A 776 -21.33 23.78 -8.44
C PHE A 776 -21.22 24.86 -9.49
N CYS A 777 -22.32 25.11 -10.19
CA CYS A 777 -22.37 26.16 -11.17
C CYS A 777 -23.60 27.03 -11.07
N GLN A 778 -23.48 28.21 -11.68
CA GLN A 778 -24.50 29.24 -11.70
C GLN A 778 -25.17 29.30 -13.06
N ALA A 779 -26.50 29.26 -13.07
CA ALA A 779 -27.28 29.30 -14.30
C ALA A 779 -28.55 30.16 -14.14
N GLY A 780 -29.20 30.43 -15.28
CA GLY A 780 -30.35 31.33 -15.36
C GLY A 780 -30.00 32.73 -15.84
N TRP A 781 -30.90 33.69 -15.62
CA TRP A 781 -30.74 35.04 -16.15
C TRP A 781 -30.01 35.95 -15.16
N ARG A 782 -28.78 36.36 -15.50
CA ARG A 782 -27.89 37.17 -14.64
C ARG A 782 -27.77 36.55 -13.23
N PRO A 783 -27.24 35.32 -13.13
CA PRO A 783 -27.18 34.62 -11.85
C PRO A 783 -26.20 35.31 -10.89
N GLN A 784 -26.48 35.12 -9.61
CA GLN A 784 -25.61 35.47 -8.50
C GLN A 784 -25.60 34.30 -7.50
N GLY A 785 -24.50 34.08 -6.81
CA GLY A 785 -24.39 33.02 -5.82
C GLY A 785 -22.95 32.60 -5.55
N ALA A 786 -22.79 31.58 -4.73
CA ALA A 786 -21.53 30.89 -4.46
C ALA A 786 -21.82 29.55 -3.76
N SER A 787 -20.91 28.59 -3.89
CA SER A 787 -20.85 27.38 -3.08
C SER A 787 -19.55 27.42 -2.25
N THR A 788 -19.64 27.18 -0.96
CA THR A 788 -18.51 27.25 -0.04
C THR A 788 -18.36 25.90 0.68
N PRO A 789 -17.47 25.01 0.20
CA PRO A 789 -17.19 23.75 0.89
C PRO A 789 -16.38 24.01 2.18
N SER A 790 -16.61 23.18 3.20
CA SER A 790 -15.78 23.11 4.40
C SER A 790 -14.43 22.46 4.09
N GLN A 791 -13.48 22.56 5.02
CA GLN A 791 -12.28 21.72 5.01
C GLN A 791 -12.71 20.24 5.02
N GLY A 792 -12.26 19.45 4.04
CA GLY A 792 -12.67 18.06 3.84
C GLY A 792 -13.98 17.85 3.06
N GLY A 793 -14.63 18.90 2.55
CA GLY A 793 -15.72 18.76 1.56
C GLY A 793 -17.05 18.14 2.06
N GLN A 794 -17.17 17.82 3.35
CA GLN A 794 -18.39 17.19 3.90
C GLN A 794 -19.55 18.17 4.11
N VAL A 795 -19.28 19.47 4.26
CA VAL A 795 -20.31 20.51 4.37
C VAL A 795 -20.16 21.49 3.22
N VAL A 796 -21.24 21.80 2.51
CA VAL A 796 -21.27 22.78 1.43
C VAL A 796 -22.43 23.73 1.63
N GLU A 797 -22.11 25.00 1.87
CA GLU A 797 -23.09 26.09 1.96
C GLU A 797 -23.24 26.77 0.61
N ILE A 798 -24.48 26.89 0.13
CA ILE A 798 -24.78 27.32 -1.23
C ILE A 798 -25.73 28.51 -1.19
N SER A 799 -25.37 29.57 -1.90
CA SER A 799 -26.23 30.71 -2.17
C SER A 799 -26.51 30.82 -3.67
N GLY A 800 -27.71 31.26 -4.04
CA GLY A 800 -28.12 31.37 -5.43
C GLY A 800 -29.25 32.36 -5.64
N GLY A 801 -29.32 32.97 -6.83
CA GLY A 801 -30.29 34.03 -7.12
C GLY A 801 -29.87 34.96 -8.25
N GLY A 802 -30.14 36.25 -8.09
CA GLY A 802 -29.96 37.28 -9.11
C GLY A 802 -31.28 37.59 -9.82
N TYR A 803 -31.26 37.79 -11.13
CA TYR A 803 -32.48 38.08 -11.91
C TYR A 803 -33.15 36.77 -12.36
N CYS A 804 -33.55 35.93 -11.41
CA CYS A 804 -33.98 34.55 -11.63
C CYS A 804 -32.84 33.62 -12.07
N GLY A 805 -31.75 33.65 -11.31
CA GLY A 805 -30.68 32.66 -11.40
C GLY A 805 -30.67 31.72 -10.21
N TRP A 806 -29.84 30.69 -10.27
CA TRP A 806 -29.66 29.68 -9.23
C TRP A 806 -28.22 29.16 -9.21
N SER A 807 -27.88 28.49 -8.10
CA SER A 807 -26.67 27.67 -7.96
C SER A 807 -27.10 26.22 -7.78
N ALA A 808 -26.47 25.29 -8.50
CA ALA A 808 -26.78 23.86 -8.48
C ALA A 808 -25.52 23.02 -8.76
N PRO A 809 -25.53 21.70 -8.47
CA PRO A 809 -24.45 20.79 -8.84
C PRO A 809 -24.15 20.82 -10.35
N SER A 810 -22.88 20.75 -10.70
CA SER A 810 -22.36 20.78 -12.07
C SER A 810 -22.43 19.38 -12.71
N GLY A 811 -22.88 19.31 -13.96
CA GLY A 811 -22.79 18.11 -14.81
C GLY A 811 -21.89 18.37 -16.03
N GLN A 812 -22.05 17.61 -17.12
CA GLN A 812 -21.34 17.83 -18.40
C GLN A 812 -21.55 19.23 -19.04
N SER A 813 -22.58 19.95 -18.59
CA SER A 813 -22.82 21.38 -18.82
C SER A 813 -23.60 21.89 -17.60
N CYS A 814 -23.99 23.17 -17.53
CA CYS A 814 -24.94 23.66 -16.51
C CYS A 814 -26.40 23.70 -17.00
N PRO A 815 -27.06 22.58 -17.41
CA PRO A 815 -28.40 22.62 -17.96
C PRO A 815 -29.48 22.43 -16.89
N TYR A 816 -29.14 22.17 -15.62
CA TYR A 816 -30.14 21.89 -14.59
C TYR A 816 -31.06 23.09 -14.43
N ASN A 817 -32.26 22.96 -14.99
CA ASN A 817 -33.31 23.96 -14.91
C ASN A 817 -34.31 23.49 -13.84
N PRO A 818 -34.46 24.22 -12.72
CA PRO A 818 -35.41 23.86 -11.68
C PRO A 818 -36.88 23.90 -12.12
N PHE A 819 -37.18 24.31 -13.38
CA PHE A 819 -38.54 24.50 -13.89
C PHE A 819 -38.99 23.52 -14.98
N ASN A 820 -38.10 22.85 -15.72
CA ASN A 820 -38.52 21.99 -16.85
C ASN A 820 -37.49 20.91 -17.24
N ALA A 821 -37.71 19.70 -16.71
CA ALA A 821 -37.67 18.39 -17.39
C ALA A 821 -36.54 18.06 -18.39
N ASN A 822 -35.28 18.41 -18.10
CA ASN A 822 -34.18 17.58 -18.60
C ASN A 822 -33.31 17.09 -17.43
N PRO A 823 -33.69 15.97 -16.79
CA PRO A 823 -33.02 15.44 -15.60
C PRO A 823 -31.68 14.75 -15.90
N GLN A 824 -31.21 14.74 -17.15
CA GLN A 824 -29.94 14.10 -17.47
C GLN A 824 -28.79 14.84 -16.79
N ASN A 825 -28.08 14.12 -15.92
CA ASN A 825 -26.82 14.49 -15.27
C ASN A 825 -26.89 15.47 -14.08
N ALA A 826 -28.06 15.64 -13.45
CA ALA A 826 -28.15 16.41 -12.20
C ALA A 826 -27.95 15.49 -10.99
N VAL A 827 -26.69 15.17 -10.70
CA VAL A 827 -26.29 14.39 -9.53
C VAL A 827 -25.24 15.15 -8.72
N ILE A 828 -25.08 14.79 -7.45
CA ILE A 828 -23.91 15.22 -6.66
C ILE A 828 -22.97 14.01 -6.59
N SER A 829 -21.78 14.13 -7.17
CA SER A 829 -20.73 13.14 -7.02
C SER A 829 -20.11 13.23 -5.63
N LEU A 830 -19.90 12.07 -5.01
CA LEU A 830 -19.26 11.90 -3.72
C LEU A 830 -17.90 11.22 -3.90
N SER A 831 -17.00 11.49 -2.97
CA SER A 831 -15.82 10.67 -2.71
C SER A 831 -15.97 9.99 -1.36
N TYR A 832 -15.48 8.76 -1.25
CA TYR A 832 -15.27 8.10 0.05
C TYR A 832 -14.03 8.71 0.72
N GLN A 833 -14.08 8.95 2.03
CA GLN A 833 -13.04 9.61 2.82
C GLN A 833 -12.27 8.66 3.72
#